data_AF-A0A6I2RJY2-F1
#
_entry.id   AF-A0A6I2RJY2-F1
#
_cell.length_a   1.000
_cell.length_b   1.000
_cell.length_c   1.000
_cell.angle_alpha   90.00
_cell.angle_beta   90.00
_cell.angle_gamma   90.00
#
_symmetry.space_group_name_H-M   'P 1'
#
loop_
_entity.id
_entity.type
_entity.pdbx_description
1 polymer ?
#
loop_
_entity_poly.entity_id
_entity_poly.type
_entity_poly.pdbx_seq_one_letter_code
_entity_poly.pdbx_strand_id
1 'polypeptide(L)'
;MKERSALAIARRMAELGEQGHAVTAYTLALADARDRQPETELEAALYLFENGGNYKVAYDAFRSLYRRGFQRETLLELMTQAFYQPNIKLLKSRYEKNCRLLRKYPYCFQQDFPAFEELPLRFYPYDDQRYIPFTVETETFGEPLDLRHPVVSRNFFQNLDKPVLAADVYSQYELEYLRDNVRKSEWVGRENHVYLHYTDWGIFCAYLQVLNLRPLLEEEKLVFLIGDEISQYPIDFQTRFGMDYSQYPVKPVGIREIHRLIWHTQLSSHNGGDFFNEIFDNHPNLIAVESVMLYHLRDQVEKFRKLLDGGGTITFDSVIGDGDLEKPQRLANQLSRMRDRTDKDIFVALYLAMADLRNLDPAARIVPSIFFQPHFHSYHCTLGANDQNRAVLDSPEYQELRDFSPLKGFKYIKTFTPLRRPTTSTGACVRFMQRQIDEWKPGQEPLTIPDELTERVLNRNYMVDWQDRLFQDSVLVRFEDGKLNPKATFTALAAFLDLPYTKSMTYCSRNGERDPESLKGNDRGFDPAAIYRTYEEYLGREERVYLEYLMGDVYRRYGYDFQYYDGAPMDEEAMNALVGRLHGCTDLILASYKKAMEHKVFFEGEDPEQRRQEILTEIGENMAAKRREIAGVLMRGLRFVNKNGAPLNFMPLLELDPALLEQPLYH
;
A
#
# COMPACT_ATOMS: atom_id res chain seq x y z
N MET A 1 -45.74 -19.88 -19.22
CA MET A 1 -44.39 -20.49 -19.25
C MET A 1 -44.00 -20.75 -17.81
N LYS A 2 -43.85 -22.01 -17.36
CA LYS A 2 -43.34 -22.28 -15.99
C LYS A 2 -41.87 -21.82 -15.96
N GLU A 3 -41.50 -20.94 -15.04
CA GLU A 3 -40.10 -20.62 -14.76
C GLU A 3 -39.37 -21.94 -14.47
N ARG A 4 -38.43 -22.31 -15.34
CA ARG A 4 -37.54 -23.45 -15.10
C ARG A 4 -36.41 -22.95 -14.21
N SER A 5 -36.21 -23.58 -13.06
CA SER A 5 -35.07 -23.24 -12.18
C SER A 5 -33.74 -23.44 -12.91
N ALA A 6 -32.71 -22.69 -12.52
CA ALA A 6 -31.36 -22.80 -13.10
C ALA A 6 -30.85 -24.25 -13.10
N LEU A 7 -31.11 -25.00 -12.02
CA LEU A 7 -30.77 -26.43 -11.93
C LEU A 7 -31.49 -27.29 -12.98
N ALA A 8 -32.79 -27.05 -13.23
CA ALA A 8 -33.54 -27.80 -14.24
C ALA A 8 -33.03 -27.53 -15.66
N ILE A 9 -32.60 -26.30 -15.93
CA ILE A 9 -31.93 -25.94 -17.19
C ILE A 9 -30.57 -26.65 -17.26
N ALA A 10 -29.79 -26.64 -16.18
CA ALA A 10 -28.47 -27.25 -16.12
C ALA A 10 -28.50 -28.76 -16.39
N ARG A 11 -29.39 -29.50 -15.70
CA ARG A 11 -29.63 -30.93 -15.95
C ARG A 11 -30.03 -31.19 -17.39
N ARG A 12 -30.92 -30.36 -17.96
CA ARG A 12 -31.36 -30.53 -19.35
C ARG A 12 -30.22 -30.31 -20.35
N MET A 13 -29.36 -29.32 -20.14
CA MET A 13 -28.20 -29.09 -21.00
C MET A 13 -27.19 -30.24 -20.90
N ALA A 14 -26.98 -30.78 -19.68
CA ALA A 14 -26.14 -31.96 -19.49
C ALA A 14 -26.69 -33.19 -20.23
N GLU A 15 -28.00 -33.46 -20.14
CA GLU A 15 -28.67 -34.53 -20.90
C GLU A 15 -28.52 -34.40 -22.42
N LEU A 16 -28.51 -33.16 -22.93
CA LEU A 16 -28.38 -32.86 -24.36
C LEU A 16 -26.92 -32.92 -24.85
N GLY A 17 -25.95 -33.19 -23.98
CA GLY A 17 -24.52 -33.18 -24.31
C GLY A 17 -23.93 -31.78 -24.52
N GLU A 18 -24.67 -30.73 -24.15
CA GLU A 18 -24.30 -29.32 -24.30
C GLU A 18 -23.40 -28.87 -23.13
N GLN A 19 -22.20 -29.46 -23.02
CA GLN A 19 -21.33 -29.34 -21.84
C GLN A 19 -21.03 -27.88 -21.43
N GLY A 20 -20.73 -26.99 -22.38
CA GLY A 20 -20.45 -25.57 -22.07
C GLY A 20 -21.66 -24.83 -21.51
N HIS A 21 -22.85 -25.08 -22.07
CA HIS A 21 -24.10 -24.53 -21.56
C HIS A 21 -24.48 -25.12 -20.20
N ALA A 22 -24.22 -26.41 -19.99
CA ALA A 22 -24.43 -27.09 -18.71
C ALA A 22 -23.54 -26.50 -17.62
N VAL A 23 -22.23 -26.33 -17.86
CA VAL A 23 -21.30 -25.69 -16.91
C VAL A 23 -21.77 -24.28 -16.53
N THR A 24 -22.21 -23.49 -17.51
CA THR A 24 -22.74 -22.14 -17.26
C THR A 24 -24.00 -22.18 -16.38
N ALA A 25 -24.94 -23.07 -16.71
CA ALA A 25 -26.20 -23.20 -15.96
C ALA A 25 -25.98 -23.78 -14.55
N TYR A 26 -25.05 -24.71 -14.35
CA TYR A 26 -24.68 -25.22 -13.02
C TYR A 26 -23.96 -24.16 -12.18
N THR A 27 -23.18 -23.26 -12.79
CA THR A 27 -22.58 -22.12 -12.07
C THR A 27 -23.67 -21.20 -11.50
N LEU A 28 -24.70 -20.91 -12.29
CA LEU A 28 -25.87 -20.13 -11.84
C LEU A 28 -26.66 -20.88 -10.75
N ALA A 29 -26.93 -22.17 -10.97
CA ALA A 29 -27.65 -22.99 -9.99
C ALA A 29 -26.94 -23.05 -8.63
N LEU A 30 -25.61 -23.17 -8.64
CA LEU A 30 -24.79 -23.13 -7.42
C LEU A 30 -24.90 -21.77 -6.72
N ALA A 31 -24.85 -20.67 -7.47
CA ALA A 31 -24.99 -19.33 -6.90
C ALA A 31 -26.37 -19.11 -6.27
N ASP A 32 -27.44 -19.59 -6.90
CA ASP A 32 -28.83 -19.48 -6.42
C ASP A 32 -29.08 -20.35 -5.18
N ALA A 33 -28.49 -21.55 -5.15
CA ALA A 33 -28.64 -22.54 -4.08
C ALA A 33 -27.77 -22.26 -2.85
N ARG A 34 -26.74 -21.40 -2.99
CA ARG A 34 -25.73 -21.13 -1.98
C ARG A 34 -26.34 -20.83 -0.61
N ASP A 35 -25.87 -21.54 0.40
CA ASP A 35 -26.28 -21.42 1.81
C ASP A 35 -27.75 -21.76 2.09
N ARG A 36 -28.49 -22.30 1.12
CA ARG A 36 -29.95 -22.55 1.21
C ARG A 36 -30.34 -23.97 0.84
N GLN A 37 -29.69 -24.58 -0.14
CA GLN A 37 -30.05 -25.89 -0.71
C GLN A 37 -28.82 -26.80 -0.83
N PRO A 38 -28.35 -27.40 0.27
CA PRO A 38 -27.10 -28.16 0.32
C PRO A 38 -26.97 -29.27 -0.72
N GLU A 39 -28.05 -29.99 -1.03
CA GLU A 39 -28.08 -31.05 -2.04
C GLU A 39 -27.86 -30.49 -3.46
N THR A 40 -28.47 -29.34 -3.75
CA THR A 40 -28.31 -28.66 -5.05
C THR A 40 -26.91 -28.07 -5.18
N GLU A 41 -26.39 -27.50 -4.09
CA GLU A 41 -25.00 -27.03 -4.04
C GLU A 41 -24.01 -28.17 -4.31
N LEU A 42 -24.20 -29.34 -3.68
CA LEU A 42 -23.34 -30.50 -3.88
C LEU A 42 -23.40 -31.02 -5.33
N GLU A 43 -24.59 -31.20 -5.88
CA GLU A 43 -24.77 -31.66 -7.26
C GLU A 43 -24.10 -30.71 -8.26
N ALA A 44 -24.35 -29.41 -8.12
CA ALA A 44 -23.78 -28.41 -9.00
C ALA A 44 -22.24 -28.37 -8.87
N ALA A 45 -21.71 -28.42 -7.65
CA ALA A 45 -20.27 -28.44 -7.41
C ALA A 45 -19.59 -29.69 -8.00
N LEU A 46 -20.19 -30.88 -7.84
CA LEU A 46 -19.69 -32.12 -8.45
C LEU A 46 -19.67 -32.03 -9.98
N TYR A 47 -20.77 -31.56 -10.59
CA TYR A 47 -20.82 -31.42 -12.04
C TYR A 47 -19.74 -30.47 -12.56
N LEU A 48 -19.58 -29.31 -11.91
CA LEU A 48 -18.55 -28.33 -12.26
C LEU A 48 -17.14 -28.91 -12.11
N PHE A 49 -16.90 -29.70 -11.06
CA PHE A 49 -15.61 -30.33 -10.82
C PHE A 49 -15.27 -31.38 -11.90
N GLU A 50 -16.23 -32.22 -12.30
CA GLU A 50 -16.00 -33.32 -13.24
C GLU A 50 -15.99 -32.88 -14.71
N ASN A 51 -16.70 -31.80 -15.06
CA ASN A 51 -16.95 -31.42 -16.46
C ASN A 51 -16.20 -30.16 -16.90
N GLY A 52 -15.06 -29.86 -16.29
CA GLY A 52 -14.19 -28.75 -16.70
C GLY A 52 -14.70 -27.35 -16.34
N GLY A 53 -15.58 -27.25 -15.36
CA GLY A 53 -15.94 -25.98 -14.71
C GLY A 53 -14.80 -25.44 -13.84
N ASN A 54 -15.02 -24.29 -13.22
CA ASN A 54 -14.03 -23.71 -12.31
C ASN A 54 -13.93 -24.55 -11.03
N TYR A 55 -12.90 -25.41 -10.94
CA TYR A 55 -12.71 -26.31 -9.79
C TYR A 55 -12.62 -25.57 -8.45
N LYS A 56 -12.16 -24.30 -8.41
CA LYS A 56 -12.07 -23.52 -7.17
C LYS A 56 -13.45 -23.22 -6.59
N VAL A 57 -14.41 -22.92 -7.46
CA VAL A 57 -15.81 -22.70 -7.08
C VAL A 57 -16.39 -23.98 -6.49
N ALA A 58 -16.13 -25.14 -7.11
CA ALA A 58 -16.54 -26.43 -6.57
C ALA A 58 -15.86 -26.75 -5.24
N TYR A 59 -14.55 -26.47 -5.12
CA TYR A 59 -13.78 -26.72 -3.92
C TYR A 59 -14.27 -25.87 -2.73
N ASP A 60 -14.54 -24.58 -2.96
CA ASP A 60 -15.12 -23.69 -1.94
C ASP A 60 -16.53 -24.15 -1.52
N ALA A 61 -17.34 -24.67 -2.46
CA ALA A 61 -18.64 -25.26 -2.16
C ALA A 61 -18.50 -26.52 -1.29
N PHE A 62 -17.60 -27.46 -1.64
CA PHE A 62 -17.32 -28.65 -0.81
C PHE A 62 -16.87 -28.27 0.60
N ARG A 63 -15.97 -27.28 0.73
CA ARG A 63 -15.51 -26.76 2.04
C ARG A 63 -16.67 -26.16 2.83
N SER A 64 -17.51 -25.34 2.20
CA SER A 64 -18.68 -24.72 2.85
C SER A 64 -19.66 -25.77 3.35
N LEU A 65 -20.03 -26.74 2.50
CA LEU A 65 -20.95 -27.83 2.86
C LEU A 65 -20.39 -28.66 4.01
N TYR A 66 -19.09 -29.01 3.96
CA TYR A 66 -18.42 -29.74 5.03
C TYR A 66 -18.47 -29.00 6.37
N ARG A 67 -18.15 -27.70 6.36
CA ARG A 67 -18.19 -26.83 7.56
C ARG A 67 -19.59 -26.68 8.13
N ARG A 68 -20.63 -26.70 7.28
CA ARG A 68 -22.04 -26.71 7.71
C ARG A 68 -22.53 -28.09 8.20
N GLY A 69 -21.67 -29.11 8.21
CA GLY A 69 -22.00 -30.44 8.70
C GLY A 69 -22.71 -31.33 7.68
N PHE A 70 -22.86 -30.89 6.43
CA PHE A 70 -23.53 -31.66 5.39
C PHE A 70 -22.62 -32.78 4.87
N GLN A 71 -23.05 -34.05 4.98
CA GLN A 71 -22.34 -35.22 4.45
C GLN A 71 -20.82 -35.22 4.72
N ARG A 72 -20.40 -34.90 5.96
CA ARG A 72 -18.98 -34.65 6.30
C ARG A 72 -18.04 -35.75 5.84
N GLU A 73 -18.38 -37.01 6.11
CA GLU A 73 -17.52 -38.16 5.80
C GLU A 73 -17.29 -38.28 4.28
N THR A 74 -18.37 -38.22 3.50
CA THR A 74 -18.33 -38.26 2.03
C THR A 74 -17.56 -37.08 1.44
N LEU A 75 -17.77 -35.86 1.96
CA LEU A 75 -17.07 -34.67 1.50
C LEU A 75 -15.57 -34.70 1.87
N LEU A 76 -15.23 -35.19 3.06
CA LEU A 76 -13.82 -35.33 3.46
C LEU A 76 -13.10 -36.35 2.60
N GLU A 77 -13.73 -37.49 2.32
CA GLU A 77 -13.19 -38.50 1.41
C GLU A 77 -12.98 -37.91 0.01
N LEU A 78 -14.00 -37.27 -0.55
CA LEU A 78 -13.94 -36.59 -1.85
C LEU A 78 -12.79 -35.58 -1.90
N MET A 79 -12.74 -34.65 -0.94
CA MET A 79 -11.71 -33.61 -0.89
C MET A 79 -10.31 -34.21 -0.69
N THR A 80 -10.19 -35.30 0.07
CA THR A 80 -8.92 -35.99 0.30
C THR A 80 -8.43 -36.69 -0.95
N GLN A 81 -9.29 -37.41 -1.66
CA GLN A 81 -8.95 -38.08 -2.91
C GLN A 81 -8.63 -37.08 -4.02
N ALA A 82 -9.42 -36.00 -4.14
CA ALA A 82 -9.28 -35.01 -5.19
C ALA A 82 -8.07 -34.08 -4.99
N PHE A 83 -7.84 -33.58 -3.77
CA PHE A 83 -6.90 -32.48 -3.54
C PHE A 83 -5.67 -32.86 -2.71
N TYR A 84 -5.78 -33.79 -1.74
CA TYR A 84 -4.66 -34.13 -0.86
C TYR A 84 -3.81 -35.30 -1.36
N GLN A 85 -4.43 -36.44 -1.66
CA GLN A 85 -3.74 -37.68 -2.06
C GLN A 85 -2.81 -37.50 -3.27
N PRO A 86 -3.19 -36.75 -4.34
CA PRO A 86 -2.29 -36.54 -5.47
C PRO A 86 -1.00 -35.81 -5.10
N ASN A 87 -1.04 -35.02 -4.01
CA ASN A 87 0.04 -34.11 -3.61
C ASN A 87 0.87 -34.62 -2.42
N ILE A 88 0.49 -35.76 -1.81
CA ILE A 88 1.11 -36.26 -0.57
C ILE A 88 2.62 -36.51 -0.72
N LYS A 89 3.07 -37.04 -1.87
CA LYS A 89 4.49 -37.31 -2.13
C LYS A 89 5.32 -36.03 -2.12
N LEU A 90 4.77 -34.95 -2.68
CA LEU A 90 5.45 -33.65 -2.73
C LEU A 90 5.56 -33.04 -1.32
N LEU A 91 4.46 -33.02 -0.57
CA LEU A 91 4.39 -32.50 0.79
C LEU A 91 5.35 -33.27 1.72
N LYS A 92 5.30 -34.60 1.67
CA LYS A 92 6.19 -35.47 2.46
C LYS A 92 7.66 -35.26 2.10
N SER A 93 7.99 -35.19 0.80
CA SER A 93 9.37 -34.93 0.38
C SER A 93 9.89 -33.58 0.88
N ARG A 94 9.05 -32.53 0.86
CA ARG A 94 9.42 -31.19 1.37
C ARG A 94 9.62 -31.21 2.88
N TYR A 95 8.69 -31.81 3.62
CA TYR A 95 8.79 -32.02 5.07
C TYR A 95 10.11 -32.70 5.44
N GLU A 96 10.38 -33.87 4.86
CA GLU A 96 11.59 -34.64 5.17
C GLU A 96 12.89 -33.89 4.81
N LYS A 97 12.88 -33.11 3.71
CA LYS A 97 14.01 -32.24 3.34
C LYS A 97 14.25 -31.16 4.39
N ASN A 98 13.20 -30.48 4.83
CA ASN A 98 13.27 -29.43 5.85
C ASN A 98 13.74 -29.99 7.21
N CYS A 99 13.21 -31.14 7.65
CA CYS A 99 13.69 -31.79 8.87
C CYS A 99 15.17 -32.18 8.77
N ARG A 100 15.64 -32.64 7.60
CA ARG A 100 17.08 -32.93 7.40
C ARG A 100 17.96 -31.68 7.47
N LEU A 101 17.46 -30.54 7.01
CA LEU A 101 18.17 -29.26 7.11
C LEU A 101 18.26 -28.83 8.57
N LEU A 102 17.14 -28.80 9.29
CA LEU A 102 17.10 -28.40 10.70
C LEU A 102 17.91 -29.31 11.62
N ARG A 103 18.00 -30.62 11.33
CA ARG A 103 18.86 -31.55 12.07
C ARG A 103 20.35 -31.21 12.02
N LYS A 104 20.78 -30.52 10.96
CA LYS A 104 22.18 -30.10 10.79
C LYS A 104 22.39 -28.64 11.17
N TYR A 105 21.32 -27.91 11.47
CA TYR A 105 21.37 -26.49 11.71
C TYR A 105 21.78 -26.22 13.16
N PRO A 106 22.80 -25.38 13.42
CA PRO A 106 23.38 -25.21 14.76
C PRO A 106 22.43 -24.56 15.77
N TYR A 107 21.39 -23.84 15.29
CA TYR A 107 20.50 -23.05 16.13
C TYR A 107 19.05 -23.56 16.10
N CYS A 108 18.88 -24.85 15.89
CA CYS A 108 17.64 -25.57 16.14
C CYS A 108 17.91 -26.63 17.21
N PHE A 109 17.39 -26.45 18.43
CA PHE A 109 17.76 -27.28 19.57
C PHE A 109 16.84 -28.50 19.74
N GLN A 110 15.54 -28.33 19.50
CA GLN A 110 14.57 -29.42 19.45
C GLN A 110 14.74 -30.25 18.17
N GLN A 111 14.81 -31.58 18.31
CA GLN A 111 15.23 -32.50 17.23
C GLN A 111 14.33 -33.74 17.04
N ASP A 112 13.34 -33.93 17.90
CA ASP A 112 12.36 -35.02 17.89
C ASP A 112 11.23 -34.76 16.89
N PHE A 113 11.57 -34.62 15.61
CA PHE A 113 10.59 -34.41 14.54
C PHE A 113 9.63 -35.61 14.42
N PRO A 114 8.30 -35.40 14.49
CA PRO A 114 7.30 -36.47 14.33
C PRO A 114 7.32 -37.08 12.92
N ALA A 115 6.72 -38.26 12.76
CA ALA A 115 6.51 -38.81 11.42
C ALA A 115 5.55 -37.92 10.62
N PHE A 116 5.64 -37.94 9.29
CA PHE A 116 4.77 -37.13 8.43
C PHE A 116 3.29 -37.47 8.64
N GLU A 117 2.99 -38.73 8.89
CA GLU A 117 1.64 -39.25 9.13
C GLU A 117 1.04 -38.83 10.48
N GLU A 118 1.89 -38.40 11.42
CA GLU A 118 1.53 -37.98 12.78
C GLU A 118 1.37 -36.45 12.90
N LEU A 119 1.57 -35.71 11.81
CA LEU A 119 1.47 -34.26 11.82
C LEU A 119 0.04 -33.79 12.13
N PRO A 120 -0.14 -32.79 13.04
CA PRO A 120 -1.46 -32.35 13.48
C PRO A 120 -2.22 -31.56 12.40
N LEU A 121 -1.51 -31.05 11.39
CA LEU A 121 -2.10 -30.34 10.25
C LEU A 121 -1.75 -31.05 8.94
N ARG A 122 -2.73 -31.12 8.04
CA ARG A 122 -2.55 -31.48 6.63
C ARG A 122 -2.80 -30.26 5.77
N PHE A 123 -1.95 -30.03 4.78
CA PHE A 123 -2.12 -28.91 3.85
C PHE A 123 -2.67 -29.41 2.52
N TYR A 124 -3.92 -29.08 2.23
CA TYR A 124 -4.56 -29.42 0.96
C TYR A 124 -4.26 -28.30 -0.04
N PRO A 125 -3.60 -28.56 -1.18
CA PRO A 125 -3.36 -27.52 -2.18
C PRO A 125 -4.68 -26.96 -2.74
N TYR A 126 -4.83 -25.63 -2.71
CA TYR A 126 -5.96 -24.92 -3.32
C TYR A 126 -5.61 -24.44 -4.74
N ASP A 127 -4.36 -24.04 -4.94
CA ASP A 127 -3.73 -23.81 -6.25
C ASP A 127 -2.20 -23.91 -6.10
N ASP A 128 -1.46 -23.42 -7.09
CA ASP A 128 0.02 -23.46 -7.09
C ASP A 128 0.67 -22.65 -5.96
N GLN A 129 -0.08 -21.75 -5.30
CA GLN A 129 0.43 -20.85 -4.27
C GLN A 129 -0.21 -21.07 -2.91
N ARG A 130 -1.49 -21.45 -2.88
CA ARG A 130 -2.32 -21.48 -1.67
C ARG A 130 -2.60 -22.89 -1.19
N TYR A 131 -2.73 -23.01 0.12
CA TYR A 131 -3.10 -24.25 0.80
C TYR A 131 -4.28 -24.04 1.73
N ILE A 132 -5.13 -25.05 1.90
CA ILE A 132 -6.16 -25.09 2.94
C ILE A 132 -5.62 -25.99 4.06
N PRO A 133 -5.34 -25.45 5.25
CA PRO A 133 -4.95 -26.27 6.39
C PRO A 133 -6.16 -27.08 6.89
N PHE A 134 -5.93 -28.33 7.22
CA PHE A 134 -6.89 -29.24 7.83
C PHE A 134 -6.33 -29.73 9.15
N THR A 135 -7.00 -29.39 10.25
CA THR A 135 -6.66 -29.86 11.60
C THR A 135 -7.16 -31.28 11.76
N VAL A 136 -6.25 -32.22 12.01
CA VAL A 136 -6.55 -33.65 12.07
C VAL A 136 -7.41 -34.00 13.28
N GLU A 137 -7.09 -33.43 14.45
CA GLU A 137 -7.78 -33.74 15.71
C GLU A 137 -9.25 -33.32 15.70
N THR A 138 -9.53 -32.10 15.25
CA THR A 138 -10.89 -31.54 15.21
C THR A 138 -11.61 -31.83 13.89
N GLU A 139 -10.90 -32.41 12.91
CA GLU A 139 -11.34 -32.60 11.54
C GLU A 139 -11.92 -31.32 10.91
N THR A 140 -11.18 -30.21 10.97
CA THR A 140 -11.67 -28.90 10.50
C THR A 140 -10.78 -28.31 9.41
N PHE A 141 -11.39 -27.85 8.31
CA PHE A 141 -10.71 -27.04 7.31
C PHE A 141 -10.65 -25.56 7.73
N GLY A 142 -9.44 -24.98 7.73
CA GLY A 142 -9.20 -23.55 7.92
C GLY A 142 -9.37 -22.73 6.63
N GLU A 143 -9.01 -21.46 6.67
CA GLU A 143 -9.08 -20.57 5.50
C GLU A 143 -7.92 -20.82 4.53
N PRO A 144 -8.10 -20.52 3.22
CA PRO A 144 -7.02 -20.53 2.25
C PRO A 144 -5.85 -19.66 2.72
N LEU A 145 -4.67 -20.27 2.79
CA LEU A 145 -3.43 -19.68 3.25
C LEU A 145 -2.49 -19.47 2.07
N ASP A 146 -2.07 -18.22 1.87
CA ASP A 146 -0.96 -17.86 0.98
C ASP A 146 0.28 -17.54 1.83
N LEU A 147 1.25 -18.46 1.84
CA LEU A 147 2.50 -18.30 2.61
C LEU A 147 3.40 -17.21 2.04
N ARG A 148 3.17 -16.80 0.78
CA ARG A 148 3.97 -15.78 0.08
C ARG A 148 3.18 -14.49 -0.12
N HIS A 149 2.06 -14.34 0.58
CA HIS A 149 1.29 -13.12 0.56
C HIS A 149 2.21 -11.96 0.98
N PRO A 150 2.39 -10.93 0.14
CA PRO A 150 3.47 -9.96 0.32
C PRO A 150 3.09 -8.85 1.31
N VAL A 151 2.61 -9.25 2.48
CA VAL A 151 2.19 -8.40 3.59
C VAL A 151 3.01 -8.74 4.83
N VAL A 152 3.54 -7.71 5.49
CA VAL A 152 4.15 -7.81 6.81
C VAL A 152 3.06 -7.48 7.84
N SER A 153 2.57 -8.50 8.54
CA SER A 153 1.33 -8.46 9.32
C SER A 153 1.47 -7.79 10.69
N ARG A 154 2.71 -7.57 11.16
CA ARG A 154 3.00 -7.10 12.52
C ARG A 154 4.31 -6.31 12.59
N ASN A 155 4.47 -5.53 13.66
CA ASN A 155 5.71 -4.81 13.94
C ASN A 155 6.74 -5.74 14.58
N PHE A 156 7.68 -6.24 13.78
CA PHE A 156 8.84 -7.01 14.22
C PHE A 156 9.95 -6.13 14.79
N PHE A 157 10.04 -4.87 14.35
CA PHE A 157 11.15 -3.97 14.65
C PHE A 157 10.79 -2.88 15.67
N GLN A 158 9.76 -3.12 16.49
CA GLN A 158 9.27 -2.17 17.50
C GLN A 158 10.36 -1.74 18.48
N ASN A 159 11.22 -2.68 18.89
CA ASN A 159 12.32 -2.44 19.83
C ASN A 159 13.59 -3.13 19.29
N LEU A 160 14.69 -2.38 19.23
CA LEU A 160 15.99 -2.85 18.73
C LEU A 160 17.10 -2.86 19.81
N ASP A 161 16.75 -2.71 21.08
CA ASP A 161 17.70 -2.84 22.20
C ASP A 161 18.24 -4.27 22.27
N LYS A 162 17.33 -5.24 22.13
CA LYS A 162 17.62 -6.67 22.07
C LYS A 162 17.51 -7.20 20.63
N PRO A 163 18.07 -8.39 20.34
CA PRO A 163 17.89 -9.05 19.05
C PRO A 163 16.41 -9.28 18.75
N VAL A 164 16.05 -9.31 17.47
CA VAL A 164 14.65 -9.43 17.06
C VAL A 164 14.11 -10.80 17.49
N LEU A 165 12.96 -10.79 18.17
CA LEU A 165 12.21 -11.97 18.57
C LEU A 165 10.83 -11.92 17.91
N ALA A 166 10.48 -12.98 17.20
CA ALA A 166 9.18 -13.13 16.56
C ALA A 166 8.56 -14.47 16.94
N ALA A 167 7.28 -14.46 17.32
CA ALA A 167 6.54 -15.65 17.71
C ALA A 167 5.59 -16.13 16.60
N ASP A 168 5.55 -17.44 16.36
CA ASP A 168 4.60 -18.14 15.49
C ASP A 168 4.49 -17.51 14.08
N VAL A 169 5.66 -17.25 13.47
CA VAL A 169 5.74 -16.74 12.09
C VAL A 169 5.80 -17.91 11.12
N TYR A 170 4.71 -18.09 10.39
CA TYR A 170 4.56 -19.15 9.39
C TYR A 170 4.51 -18.63 7.94
N SER A 171 4.48 -17.31 7.73
CA SER A 171 4.58 -16.72 6.40
C SER A 171 6.00 -16.89 5.86
N GLN A 172 6.14 -17.54 4.69
CA GLN A 172 7.42 -17.62 3.98
C GLN A 172 7.94 -16.21 3.67
N TYR A 173 7.03 -15.29 3.30
CA TYR A 173 7.40 -13.92 3.00
C TYR A 173 7.94 -13.16 4.23
N GLU A 174 7.31 -13.31 5.40
CA GLU A 174 7.79 -12.66 6.65
C GLU A 174 9.07 -13.32 7.20
N LEU A 175 9.24 -14.64 7.08
CA LEU A 175 10.48 -15.32 7.44
C LEU A 175 11.66 -14.81 6.61
N GLU A 176 11.46 -14.67 5.31
CA GLU A 176 12.45 -14.07 4.43
C GLU A 176 12.65 -12.58 4.77
N TYR A 177 11.59 -11.84 5.12
CA TYR A 177 11.67 -10.45 5.52
C TYR A 177 12.58 -10.25 6.74
N LEU A 178 12.43 -11.07 7.78
CA LEU A 178 13.28 -11.02 8.96
C LEU A 178 14.74 -11.37 8.64
N ARG A 179 14.96 -12.41 7.82
CA ARG A 179 16.29 -12.82 7.34
C ARG A 179 16.96 -11.70 6.55
N ASP A 180 16.25 -11.08 5.63
CA ASP A 180 16.79 -10.09 4.69
C ASP A 180 17.03 -8.72 5.38
N ASN A 181 16.23 -8.35 6.39
CA ASN A 181 16.24 -6.99 6.95
C ASN A 181 16.89 -6.83 8.33
N VAL A 182 17.11 -7.91 9.07
CA VAL A 182 18.01 -7.85 10.25
C VAL A 182 19.46 -7.95 9.75
N ARG A 183 20.39 -7.16 10.27
CA ARG A 183 21.79 -7.18 9.83
C ARG A 183 22.55 -8.34 10.47
N LYS A 184 23.63 -8.81 9.84
CA LYS A 184 24.47 -9.87 10.42
C LYS A 184 25.15 -9.39 11.71
N SER A 185 25.34 -10.29 12.67
CA SER A 185 26.00 -10.00 13.94
C SER A 185 27.40 -9.39 13.74
N GLU A 186 28.18 -9.90 12.76
CA GLU A 186 29.51 -9.40 12.40
C GLU A 186 29.47 -8.00 11.77
N TRP A 187 28.32 -7.56 11.23
CA TRP A 187 28.20 -6.24 10.59
C TRP A 187 27.77 -5.16 11.57
N VAL A 188 27.15 -5.54 12.69
CA VAL A 188 26.77 -4.60 13.75
C VAL A 188 27.70 -4.67 14.96
N GLY A 189 28.69 -5.58 14.97
CA GLY A 189 29.66 -5.71 16.05
C GLY A 189 29.06 -6.19 17.38
N ARG A 190 27.95 -6.93 17.32
CA ARG A 190 27.25 -7.49 18.49
C ARG A 190 26.30 -8.61 18.05
N GLU A 191 25.92 -9.46 18.99
CA GLU A 191 24.95 -10.54 18.73
C GLU A 191 23.65 -9.93 18.19
N ASN A 192 23.18 -10.42 17.04
CA ASN A 192 22.04 -9.87 16.29
C ASN A 192 21.30 -10.94 15.47
N HIS A 193 21.20 -12.15 15.98
CA HIS A 193 20.40 -13.21 15.37
C HIS A 193 18.91 -12.87 15.42
N VAL A 194 18.14 -13.56 14.57
CA VAL A 194 16.68 -13.49 14.59
C VAL A 194 16.15 -14.68 15.35
N TYR A 195 15.50 -14.44 16.48
CA TYR A 195 14.87 -15.48 17.28
C TYR A 195 13.44 -15.72 16.79
N LEU A 196 13.17 -16.96 16.41
CA LEU A 196 11.86 -17.45 16.02
C LEU A 196 11.35 -18.37 17.12
N HIS A 197 10.42 -17.86 17.92
CA HIS A 197 9.75 -18.66 18.94
C HIS A 197 8.51 -19.34 18.35
N TYR A 198 8.41 -20.65 18.52
CA TYR A 198 7.21 -21.41 18.15
C TYR A 198 6.62 -22.01 19.41
N THR A 199 5.35 -21.69 19.66
CA THR A 199 4.68 -22.10 20.90
C THR A 199 4.36 -23.60 20.92
N ASP A 200 4.16 -24.20 19.75
CA ASP A 200 3.86 -25.61 19.58
C ASP A 200 4.79 -26.28 18.55
N TRP A 201 5.46 -27.35 18.98
CA TRP A 201 6.39 -28.12 18.14
C TRP A 201 5.70 -28.85 16.99
N GLY A 202 4.55 -29.45 17.24
CA GLY A 202 3.79 -30.21 16.26
C GLY A 202 3.26 -29.31 15.14
N ILE A 203 2.73 -28.14 15.49
CA ILE A 203 2.29 -27.13 14.53
C ILE A 203 3.48 -26.61 13.72
N PHE A 204 4.61 -26.26 14.37
CA PHE A 204 5.83 -25.88 13.64
C PHE A 204 6.26 -26.95 12.63
N CYS A 205 6.35 -28.21 13.08
CA CYS A 205 6.68 -29.34 12.21
C CYS A 205 5.68 -29.49 11.06
N ALA A 206 4.38 -29.29 11.31
CA ALA A 206 3.36 -29.34 10.27
C ALA A 206 3.62 -28.33 9.15
N TYR A 207 4.01 -27.09 9.47
CA TYR A 207 4.31 -26.06 8.47
C TYR A 207 5.54 -26.37 7.61
N LEU A 208 6.45 -27.24 8.08
CA LEU A 208 7.59 -27.71 7.27
C LEU A 208 7.16 -28.47 6.01
N GLN A 209 5.90 -28.91 5.92
CA GLN A 209 5.33 -29.51 4.70
C GLN A 209 5.24 -28.51 3.54
N VAL A 210 5.12 -27.22 3.84
CA VAL A 210 4.78 -26.17 2.87
C VAL A 210 5.80 -25.03 2.82
N LEU A 211 6.60 -24.84 3.88
CA LEU A 211 7.72 -23.88 3.93
C LEU A 211 8.94 -24.32 3.12
N ASN A 212 9.76 -23.35 2.68
CA ASN A 212 11.07 -23.57 2.08
C ASN A 212 12.18 -23.02 2.97
N LEU A 213 12.80 -23.90 3.76
CA LEU A 213 13.83 -23.49 4.72
C LEU A 213 15.21 -23.28 4.12
N ARG A 214 15.50 -23.85 2.94
CA ARG A 214 16.84 -23.75 2.34
C ARG A 214 17.38 -22.31 2.27
N PRO A 215 16.69 -21.33 1.65
CA PRO A 215 17.19 -19.96 1.60
C PRO A 215 17.24 -19.28 2.98
N LEU A 216 16.38 -19.70 3.91
CA LEU A 216 16.30 -19.13 5.26
C LEU A 216 17.50 -19.51 6.14
N LEU A 217 18.01 -20.73 5.97
CA LEU A 217 19.08 -21.29 6.81
C LEU A 217 20.50 -21.02 6.27
N GLU A 218 20.63 -20.59 5.01
CA GLU A 218 21.93 -20.42 4.34
C GLU A 218 22.90 -19.46 5.05
N GLU A 219 22.40 -18.45 5.78
CA GLU A 219 23.24 -17.47 6.47
C GLU A 219 23.42 -17.74 7.97
N GLU A 220 22.90 -18.86 8.49
CA GLU A 220 23.02 -19.21 9.91
C GLU A 220 22.57 -18.09 10.88
N LYS A 221 21.52 -17.36 10.48
CA LYS A 221 21.05 -16.16 11.19
C LYS A 221 19.82 -16.37 12.07
N LEU A 222 19.03 -17.41 11.80
CA LEU A 222 17.80 -17.70 12.54
C LEU A 222 18.12 -18.57 13.75
N VAL A 223 17.46 -18.35 14.88
CA VAL A 223 17.52 -19.18 16.08
C VAL A 223 16.10 -19.66 16.38
N PHE A 224 15.89 -20.97 16.39
CA PHE A 224 14.60 -21.57 16.67
C PHE A 224 14.50 -21.89 18.16
N LEU A 225 13.50 -21.31 18.82
CA LEU A 225 13.16 -21.60 20.22
C LEU A 225 11.76 -22.23 20.24
N ILE A 226 11.63 -23.45 20.77
CA ILE A 226 10.38 -24.20 20.81
C ILE A 226 9.83 -24.26 22.25
N GLY A 227 8.56 -23.90 22.43
CA GLY A 227 7.90 -23.95 23.74
C GLY A 227 8.68 -23.18 24.82
N ASP A 228 9.10 -23.86 25.88
CA ASP A 228 9.81 -23.27 27.02
C ASP A 228 11.25 -22.81 26.70
N GLU A 229 11.79 -23.15 25.52
CA GLU A 229 13.11 -22.68 25.09
C GLU A 229 13.19 -21.15 24.96
N ILE A 230 12.06 -20.44 24.89
CA ILE A 230 12.01 -18.97 24.93
C ILE A 230 12.73 -18.38 26.16
N SER A 231 12.78 -19.12 27.26
CA SER A 231 13.52 -18.72 28.47
C SER A 231 15.02 -18.48 28.25
N GLN A 232 15.57 -18.97 27.14
CA GLN A 232 16.96 -18.79 26.74
C GLN A 232 17.21 -17.46 26.00
N TYR A 233 16.17 -16.69 25.67
CA TYR A 233 16.29 -15.43 24.93
C TYR A 233 16.68 -14.23 25.82
N PRO A 234 17.63 -13.39 25.39
CA PRO A 234 18.59 -13.63 24.31
C PRO A 234 19.72 -14.57 24.78
N ILE A 235 20.22 -15.40 23.87
CA ILE A 235 21.32 -16.33 24.16
C ILE A 235 22.62 -15.55 24.18
N ASP A 236 23.46 -15.77 25.19
CA ASP A 236 24.86 -15.34 25.16
C ASP A 236 25.68 -16.25 24.22
N PHE A 237 25.89 -15.78 23.00
CA PHE A 237 26.62 -16.51 21.95
C PHE A 237 28.11 -16.67 22.26
N GLN A 238 28.72 -15.76 23.01
CA GLN A 238 30.11 -15.89 23.42
C GLN A 238 30.25 -17.04 24.42
N THR A 239 29.41 -17.05 25.45
CA THR A 239 29.43 -18.10 26.48
C THR A 239 29.02 -19.46 25.92
N ARG A 240 27.98 -19.52 25.06
CA ARG A 240 27.44 -20.78 24.56
C ARG A 240 28.22 -21.38 23.38
N PHE A 241 28.65 -20.55 22.45
CA PHE A 241 29.24 -20.99 21.18
C PHE A 241 30.68 -20.52 20.97
N GLY A 242 31.24 -19.74 21.90
CA GLY A 242 32.58 -19.15 21.74
C GLY A 242 32.62 -18.04 20.69
N MET A 243 31.47 -17.48 20.31
CA MET A 243 31.35 -16.46 19.26
C MET A 243 31.25 -15.07 19.89
N ASP A 244 32.37 -14.35 19.93
CA ASP A 244 32.39 -12.94 20.34
C ASP A 244 32.21 -12.04 19.13
N TYR A 245 31.03 -11.44 18.97
CA TYR A 245 30.77 -10.52 17.87
C TYR A 245 31.30 -9.10 18.13
N SER A 246 31.66 -8.76 19.37
CA SER A 246 32.16 -7.42 19.72
C SER A 246 33.54 -7.10 19.12
N GLN A 247 34.25 -8.13 18.66
CA GLN A 247 35.51 -7.98 17.95
C GLN A 247 35.38 -7.37 16.54
N TYR A 248 34.18 -7.41 15.95
CA TYR A 248 33.94 -6.92 14.59
C TYR A 248 33.59 -5.42 14.60
N PRO A 249 34.19 -4.60 13.71
CA PRO A 249 33.79 -3.21 13.56
C PRO A 249 32.40 -3.12 12.90
N VAL A 250 31.63 -2.09 13.27
CA VAL A 250 30.37 -1.77 12.61
C VAL A 250 30.63 -1.48 11.13
N LYS A 251 29.98 -2.26 10.26
CA LYS A 251 30.08 -2.15 8.81
C LYS A 251 29.05 -1.13 8.29
N PRO A 252 29.42 -0.22 7.38
CA PRO A 252 28.45 0.64 6.68
C PRO A 252 27.42 -0.17 5.90
N VAL A 253 26.21 0.38 5.72
CA VAL A 253 25.13 -0.24 4.96
C VAL A 253 25.51 -0.34 3.47
N GLY A 254 25.41 -1.54 2.91
CA GLY A 254 25.64 -1.80 1.49
C GLY A 254 24.38 -1.66 0.63
N ILE A 255 24.58 -1.34 -0.67
CA ILE A 255 23.50 -1.16 -1.66
C ILE A 255 22.55 -2.37 -1.70
N ARG A 256 23.10 -3.59 -1.72
CA ARG A 256 22.30 -4.83 -1.81
C ARG A 256 21.69 -5.29 -0.49
N GLU A 257 22.03 -4.67 0.65
CA GLU A 257 21.34 -4.94 1.93
C GLU A 257 19.92 -4.34 1.90
N ILE A 258 19.68 -3.30 1.10
CA ILE A 258 18.43 -2.55 1.10
C ILE A 258 17.37 -3.30 0.25
N HIS A 259 16.40 -3.86 0.97
CA HIS A 259 15.29 -4.61 0.39
C HIS A 259 13.91 -3.96 0.62
N ARG A 260 13.82 -2.97 1.52
CA ARG A 260 12.58 -2.31 1.92
C ARG A 260 12.41 -0.94 1.26
N LEU A 261 11.19 -0.70 0.80
CA LEU A 261 10.70 0.56 0.30
C LEU A 261 9.45 0.93 1.11
N ILE A 262 9.46 2.12 1.71
CA ILE A 262 8.25 2.76 2.23
C ILE A 262 7.84 3.80 1.20
N TRP A 263 6.72 3.55 0.54
CA TRP A 263 6.14 4.49 -0.40
C TRP A 263 5.13 5.39 0.30
N HIS A 264 5.50 6.65 0.46
CA HIS A 264 4.62 7.71 0.89
C HIS A 264 3.94 8.30 -0.36
N THR A 265 2.64 8.08 -0.50
CA THR A 265 1.94 8.45 -1.73
C THR A 265 1.59 9.93 -1.79
N GLN A 266 1.49 10.47 -3.00
CA GLN A 266 0.86 11.77 -3.25
C GLN A 266 -0.57 11.54 -3.72
N LEU A 267 -1.55 11.63 -2.80
CA LEU A 267 -2.97 11.56 -3.16
C LEU A 267 -3.39 12.76 -4.02
N SER A 268 -3.13 13.96 -3.50
CA SER A 268 -3.34 15.27 -4.14
C SER A 268 -2.72 16.36 -3.25
N SER A 269 -2.59 17.58 -3.79
CA SER A 269 -2.04 18.73 -3.06
C SER A 269 -2.80 19.01 -1.75
N HIS A 270 -2.05 19.47 -0.75
CA HIS A 270 -2.52 19.89 0.58
C HIS A 270 -3.19 18.82 1.48
N ASN A 271 -2.84 17.54 1.28
CA ASN A 271 -3.26 16.43 2.16
C ASN A 271 -2.30 16.13 3.33
N GLY A 272 -1.32 17.00 3.56
CA GLY A 272 -0.35 16.85 4.65
C GLY A 272 0.92 16.07 4.30
N GLY A 273 1.17 15.79 3.01
CA GLY A 273 2.38 15.08 2.57
C GLY A 273 3.67 15.67 3.16
N ASP A 274 3.89 16.97 3.02
CA ASP A 274 5.10 17.62 3.56
C ASP A 274 5.25 17.41 5.07
N PHE A 275 4.15 17.51 5.83
CA PHE A 275 4.15 17.24 7.26
C PHE A 275 4.60 15.80 7.57
N PHE A 276 4.08 14.79 6.86
CA PHE A 276 4.54 13.42 7.07
C PHE A 276 6.00 13.22 6.65
N ASN A 277 6.49 13.87 5.59
CA ASN A 277 7.92 13.83 5.26
C ASN A 277 8.77 14.39 6.41
N GLU A 278 8.38 15.54 6.95
CA GLU A 278 9.12 16.19 8.02
C GLU A 278 9.19 15.33 9.29
N ILE A 279 8.17 14.50 9.56
CA ILE A 279 8.18 13.56 10.68
C ILE A 279 9.19 12.41 10.49
N PHE A 280 9.37 11.96 9.25
CA PHE A 280 10.23 10.82 8.91
C PHE A 280 11.66 11.20 8.47
N ASP A 281 11.89 12.47 8.15
CA ASP A 281 13.14 13.03 7.63
C ASP A 281 14.38 12.62 8.44
N ASN A 282 14.32 12.74 9.77
CA ASN A 282 15.43 12.40 10.67
C ASN A 282 15.33 10.99 11.31
N HIS A 283 14.50 10.09 10.77
CA HIS A 283 14.33 8.77 11.40
C HIS A 283 15.61 7.91 11.30
N PRO A 284 16.11 7.32 12.40
CA PRO A 284 17.42 6.65 12.44
C PRO A 284 17.53 5.37 11.62
N ASN A 285 16.40 4.90 11.07
CA ASN A 285 16.32 3.70 10.24
C ASN A 285 15.70 3.96 8.85
N LEU A 286 15.65 5.22 8.40
CA LEU A 286 15.16 5.59 7.07
C LEU A 286 16.22 6.33 6.27
N ILE A 287 16.34 5.97 5.00
CA ILE A 287 17.04 6.77 3.99
C ILE A 287 15.97 7.68 3.38
N ALA A 288 15.80 8.85 3.98
CA ALA A 288 14.89 9.88 3.52
C ALA A 288 15.61 10.86 2.60
N VAL A 289 14.91 11.29 1.56
CA VAL A 289 15.34 12.33 0.63
C VAL A 289 14.16 13.26 0.46
N GLU A 290 14.43 14.56 0.34
CA GLU A 290 13.40 15.52 -0.02
C GLU A 290 12.70 15.12 -1.31
N SER A 291 11.42 15.42 -1.39
CA SER A 291 10.53 15.03 -2.47
C SER A 291 11.06 15.48 -3.84
N VAL A 292 11.24 14.52 -4.75
CA VAL A 292 11.75 14.78 -6.11
C VAL A 292 10.71 14.34 -7.14
N MET A 293 10.57 15.12 -8.21
CA MET A 293 9.76 14.75 -9.36
C MET A 293 10.15 13.37 -9.92
N LEU A 294 9.17 12.52 -10.20
CA LEU A 294 9.44 11.15 -10.67
C LEU A 294 10.27 11.12 -11.97
N TYR A 295 9.96 11.99 -12.93
CA TYR A 295 10.71 12.05 -14.20
C TYR A 295 12.18 12.45 -13.99
N HIS A 296 12.48 13.35 -13.06
CA HIS A 296 13.86 13.67 -12.69
C HIS A 296 14.60 12.44 -12.15
N LEU A 297 13.95 11.64 -11.29
CA LEU A 297 14.55 10.39 -10.79
C LEU A 297 14.80 9.39 -11.92
N ARG A 298 13.88 9.26 -12.88
CA ARG A 298 14.04 8.41 -14.06
C ARG A 298 15.24 8.85 -14.90
N ASP A 299 15.34 10.14 -15.19
CA ASP A 299 16.44 10.70 -15.96
C ASP A 299 17.79 10.47 -15.28
N GLN A 300 17.85 10.63 -13.95
CA GLN A 300 19.06 10.38 -13.17
C GLN A 300 19.45 8.90 -13.19
N VAL A 301 18.51 7.97 -13.04
CA VAL A 301 18.77 6.52 -13.16
C VAL A 301 19.28 6.17 -14.56
N GLU A 302 18.69 6.74 -15.62
CA GLU A 302 19.12 6.50 -17.00
C GLU A 302 20.52 7.05 -17.28
N LYS A 303 20.81 8.28 -16.84
CA LYS A 303 22.16 8.87 -16.90
C LYS A 303 23.17 7.96 -16.19
N PHE A 304 22.83 7.48 -15.00
CA PHE A 304 23.71 6.61 -14.22
C PHE A 304 23.99 5.29 -14.93
N ARG A 305 22.95 4.69 -15.54
CA ARG A 305 23.10 3.46 -16.33
C ARG A 305 24.10 3.66 -17.47
N LYS A 306 23.90 4.72 -18.28
CA LYS A 306 24.80 5.05 -19.41
C LYS A 306 26.23 5.31 -18.97
N LEU A 307 26.44 6.02 -17.84
CA LEU A 307 27.76 6.34 -17.32
C LEU A 307 28.51 5.09 -16.80
N LEU A 308 27.80 4.17 -16.14
CA LEU A 308 28.38 2.91 -15.68
C LEU A 308 28.80 1.99 -16.83
N ASP A 309 28.10 2.05 -17.96
CA ASP A 309 28.40 1.24 -19.14
C ASP A 309 29.50 1.89 -20.03
N GLY A 310 29.62 3.23 -19.98
CA GLY A 310 30.56 4.03 -20.80
C GLY A 310 31.89 4.40 -20.14
N GLY A 311 32.06 4.20 -18.82
CA GLY A 311 33.35 4.37 -18.12
C GLY A 311 33.75 5.82 -17.77
N GLY A 312 32.81 6.68 -17.38
CA GLY A 312 33.07 8.08 -17.02
C GLY A 312 33.10 8.39 -15.51
N THR A 313 33.48 9.62 -15.15
CA THR A 313 33.34 10.16 -13.78
C THR A 313 31.87 10.40 -13.47
N ILE A 314 31.44 9.99 -12.28
CA ILE A 314 30.04 10.14 -11.86
C ILE A 314 29.88 11.48 -11.15
N THR A 315 29.22 12.43 -11.80
CA THR A 315 28.78 13.69 -11.19
C THR A 315 27.30 13.60 -10.87
N PHE A 316 26.92 13.86 -9.62
CA PHE A 316 25.53 13.99 -9.24
C PHE A 316 25.11 15.43 -9.46
N ASP A 317 24.09 15.64 -10.29
CA ASP A 317 23.47 16.96 -10.47
C ASP A 317 22.59 17.34 -9.25
N SER A 318 22.41 16.42 -8.28
CA SER A 318 21.54 16.57 -7.11
C SER A 318 22.27 17.08 -5.87
N VAL A 319 21.51 17.70 -4.97
CA VAL A 319 21.99 18.11 -3.64
C VAL A 319 22.45 16.88 -2.86
N ILE A 320 23.68 16.95 -2.34
CA ILE A 320 24.24 15.91 -1.45
C ILE A 320 23.82 16.27 -0.01
N GLY A 321 22.90 15.49 0.57
CA GLY A 321 22.26 15.82 1.85
C GLY A 321 23.23 15.99 3.04
N ASP A 322 24.35 15.26 3.05
CA ASP A 322 25.38 15.34 4.10
C ASP A 322 26.62 16.17 3.71
N GLY A 323 26.68 16.68 2.48
CA GLY A 323 27.82 17.42 1.94
C GLY A 323 29.05 16.57 1.56
N ASP A 324 28.97 15.24 1.61
CA ASP A 324 30.08 14.35 1.23
C ASP A 324 30.22 14.25 -0.31
N LEU A 325 31.06 15.11 -0.89
CA LEU A 325 31.32 15.19 -2.33
C LEU A 325 31.93 13.90 -2.93
N GLU A 326 32.53 13.02 -2.12
CA GLU A 326 33.16 11.78 -2.60
C GLU A 326 32.23 10.56 -2.56
N LYS A 327 31.18 10.59 -1.71
CA LYS A 327 30.15 9.54 -1.58
C LYS A 327 29.58 9.09 -2.94
N PRO A 328 29.10 9.99 -3.81
CA PRO A 328 28.86 9.73 -5.22
C PRO A 328 29.78 8.74 -5.94
N GLN A 329 31.08 9.09 -6.00
CA GLN A 329 32.06 8.33 -6.76
C GLN A 329 32.39 7.00 -6.06
N ARG A 330 32.30 6.93 -4.72
CA ARG A 330 32.42 5.66 -3.99
C ARG A 330 31.29 4.69 -4.33
N LEU A 331 30.04 5.17 -4.37
CA LEU A 331 28.88 4.35 -4.75
C LEU A 331 28.95 3.90 -6.21
N ALA A 332 29.38 4.80 -7.11
CA ALA A 332 29.69 4.48 -8.50
C ALA A 332 30.68 3.32 -8.65
N ASN A 333 31.81 3.41 -7.93
CA ASN A 333 32.86 2.40 -7.94
C ASN A 333 32.39 1.07 -7.35
N GLN A 334 31.47 1.08 -6.38
CA GLN A 334 30.84 -0.13 -5.89
C GLN A 334 29.96 -0.76 -6.98
N LEU A 335 29.10 0.03 -7.63
CA LEU A 335 28.19 -0.44 -8.68
C LEU A 335 28.92 -0.98 -9.92
N SER A 336 30.05 -0.40 -10.31
CA SER A 336 30.83 -0.89 -11.45
C SER A 336 31.48 -2.25 -11.19
N ARG A 337 31.69 -2.62 -9.92
CA ARG A 337 32.24 -3.91 -9.50
C ARG A 337 31.15 -4.96 -9.23
N MET A 338 29.87 -4.57 -9.18
CA MET A 338 28.76 -5.48 -8.97
C MET A 338 28.43 -6.25 -10.25
N ARG A 339 28.49 -7.58 -10.18
CA ARG A 339 27.97 -8.46 -11.23
C ARG A 339 26.44 -8.43 -11.22
N ASP A 340 25.85 -8.50 -12.41
CA ASP A 340 24.39 -8.56 -12.62
C ASP A 340 23.65 -7.41 -11.91
N ARG A 341 24.19 -6.19 -12.04
CA ARG A 341 23.61 -4.97 -11.49
C ARG A 341 22.17 -4.79 -11.99
N THR A 342 21.27 -4.46 -11.08
CA THR A 342 19.86 -4.20 -11.38
C THR A 342 19.54 -2.70 -11.35
N ASP A 343 18.40 -2.31 -11.92
CA ASP A 343 17.89 -0.94 -11.80
C ASP A 343 17.62 -0.53 -10.35
N LYS A 344 17.24 -1.48 -9.50
CA LYS A 344 17.14 -1.26 -8.05
C LYS A 344 18.49 -0.89 -7.44
N ASP A 345 19.57 -1.60 -7.81
CA ASP A 345 20.91 -1.30 -7.28
C ASP A 345 21.33 0.14 -7.62
N ILE A 346 21.05 0.60 -8.84
CA ILE A 346 21.30 1.97 -9.28
C ILE A 346 20.46 2.97 -8.49
N PHE A 347 19.16 2.70 -8.34
CA PHE A 347 18.23 3.57 -7.63
C PHE A 347 18.59 3.72 -6.14
N VAL A 348 18.95 2.61 -5.49
CA VAL A 348 19.41 2.63 -4.09
C VAL A 348 20.68 3.45 -3.95
N ALA A 349 21.65 3.30 -4.86
CA ALA A 349 22.86 4.12 -4.83
C ALA A 349 22.56 5.61 -5.05
N LEU A 350 21.62 5.94 -5.94
CA LEU A 350 21.15 7.31 -6.12
C LEU A 350 20.57 7.90 -4.82
N TYR A 351 19.71 7.14 -4.14
CA TYR A 351 19.15 7.54 -2.84
C TYR A 351 20.21 7.70 -1.76
N LEU A 352 21.15 6.76 -1.63
CA LEU A 352 22.26 6.86 -0.68
C LEU A 352 23.15 8.09 -0.95
N ALA A 353 23.33 8.47 -2.22
CA ALA A 353 24.08 9.65 -2.60
C ALA A 353 23.36 10.95 -2.21
N MET A 354 22.03 11.00 -2.39
CA MET A 354 21.20 12.17 -2.12
C MET A 354 20.90 12.38 -0.64
N ALA A 355 20.67 11.30 0.12
CA ALA A 355 20.23 11.38 1.51
C ALA A 355 21.31 11.93 2.46
N ASP A 356 20.87 12.58 3.53
CA ASP A 356 21.71 12.86 4.70
C ASP A 356 21.80 11.61 5.59
N LEU A 357 22.94 10.92 5.53
CA LEU A 357 23.13 9.66 6.24
C LEU A 357 23.59 9.87 7.69
N ARG A 358 23.82 11.11 8.15
CA ARG A 358 24.31 11.39 9.51
C ARG A 358 23.30 11.04 10.59
N ASN A 359 22.01 11.01 10.24
CA ASN A 359 20.93 10.67 11.16
C ASN A 359 20.70 9.17 11.29
N LEU A 360 21.24 8.36 10.37
CA LEU A 360 21.14 6.90 10.47
C LEU A 360 21.93 6.41 11.69
N ASP A 361 21.37 5.44 12.41
CA ASP A 361 22.13 4.69 13.40
C ASP A 361 22.96 3.61 12.68
N PRO A 362 24.30 3.77 12.56
CA PRO A 362 25.14 2.79 11.88
C PRO A 362 25.17 1.43 12.61
N ALA A 363 24.91 1.43 13.91
CA ALA A 363 24.88 0.23 14.77
C ALA A 363 23.48 -0.38 14.90
N ALA A 364 22.50 0.15 14.16
CA ALA A 364 21.14 -0.38 14.14
C ALA A 364 21.15 -1.87 13.78
N ARG A 365 20.31 -2.63 14.47
CA ARG A 365 20.14 -4.08 14.26
C ARG A 365 19.52 -4.43 12.90
N ILE A 366 18.89 -3.46 12.24
CA ILE A 366 18.15 -3.65 11.00
C ILE A 366 18.74 -2.80 9.86
N VAL A 367 18.50 -3.22 8.63
CA VAL A 367 18.80 -2.43 7.45
C VAL A 367 17.78 -1.28 7.34
N PRO A 368 18.21 -0.04 7.08
CA PRO A 368 17.28 1.06 6.86
C PRO A 368 16.40 0.85 5.61
N SER A 369 15.21 1.42 5.62
CA SER A 369 14.32 1.43 4.45
C SER A 369 14.54 2.69 3.61
N ILE A 370 14.35 2.58 2.29
CA ILE A 370 14.18 3.77 1.45
C ILE A 370 12.83 4.39 1.79
N PHE A 371 12.81 5.66 2.16
CA PHE A 371 11.58 6.44 2.27
C PHE A 371 11.36 7.20 0.97
N PHE A 372 10.37 6.76 0.20
CA PHE A 372 10.14 7.19 -1.17
C PHE A 372 8.85 8.00 -1.27
N GLN A 373 8.97 9.26 -1.66
CA GLN A 373 7.83 10.11 -1.98
C GLN A 373 8.08 10.85 -3.30
N PRO A 374 7.72 10.24 -4.44
CA PRO A 374 7.85 10.93 -5.72
C PRO A 374 6.82 12.05 -5.82
N HIS A 375 7.23 13.19 -6.38
CA HIS A 375 6.31 14.26 -6.76
C HIS A 375 5.79 14.08 -8.19
N PHE A 376 4.54 14.51 -8.38
CA PHE A 376 3.87 14.65 -9.68
C PHE A 376 3.33 16.07 -9.81
N HIS A 377 3.44 16.67 -11.01
CA HIS A 377 2.94 18.02 -11.28
C HIS A 377 1.43 18.12 -11.04
N SER A 378 0.69 17.13 -11.54
CA SER A 378 -0.73 16.91 -11.31
C SER A 378 -0.97 15.40 -11.34
N TYR A 379 -1.95 14.91 -10.57
CA TYR A 379 -2.34 13.50 -10.61
C TYR A 379 -3.74 13.43 -11.20
N HIS A 380 -3.84 13.17 -12.50
CA HIS A 380 -5.11 13.25 -13.21
C HIS A 380 -5.78 11.88 -13.26
N CYS A 381 -6.96 11.78 -12.67
CA CYS A 381 -7.79 10.59 -12.81
C CYS A 381 -8.83 10.81 -13.91
N THR A 382 -8.86 9.91 -14.89
CA THR A 382 -9.93 9.89 -15.88
C THR A 382 -11.06 8.98 -15.38
N LEU A 383 -12.30 9.47 -15.45
CA LEU A 383 -13.50 8.72 -15.08
C LEU A 383 -14.25 8.30 -16.35
N GLY A 384 -13.99 7.10 -16.85
CA GLY A 384 -14.76 6.52 -17.95
C GLY A 384 -15.97 5.77 -17.40
N ALA A 385 -17.17 6.36 -17.43
CA ALA A 385 -18.41 5.68 -17.07
C ALA A 385 -19.03 4.98 -18.28
N ASN A 386 -19.33 3.69 -18.19
CA ASN A 386 -20.04 2.94 -19.24
C ASN A 386 -21.53 2.73 -18.90
N ASP A 387 -22.30 2.18 -19.85
CA ASP A 387 -23.74 1.86 -19.70
C ASP A 387 -24.06 0.91 -18.55
N GLN A 388 -23.05 0.30 -17.92
CA GLN A 388 -23.17 -0.58 -16.76
C GLN A 388 -22.80 0.13 -15.44
N ASN A 389 -22.72 1.46 -15.45
CA ASN A 389 -22.28 2.30 -14.32
C ASN A 389 -20.90 1.91 -13.76
N ARG A 390 -20.01 1.37 -14.58
CA ARG A 390 -18.62 1.11 -14.19
C ARG A 390 -17.77 2.31 -14.53
N ALA A 391 -17.01 2.78 -13.56
CA ALA A 391 -16.05 3.86 -13.69
C ALA A 391 -14.64 3.26 -13.67
N VAL A 392 -13.93 3.33 -14.80
CA VAL A 392 -12.51 2.98 -14.83
C VAL A 392 -11.72 4.11 -14.18
N LEU A 393 -10.94 3.81 -13.14
CA LEU A 393 -9.94 4.74 -12.60
C LEU A 393 -8.59 4.43 -13.24
N ASP A 394 -8.05 5.39 -13.98
CA ASP A 394 -6.71 5.32 -14.55
C ASP A 394 -6.03 6.69 -14.46
N SER A 395 -4.71 6.67 -14.23
CA SER A 395 -3.84 7.85 -14.14
C SER A 395 -2.53 7.55 -14.87
N PRO A 396 -2.11 8.41 -15.82
CA PRO A 396 -0.80 8.30 -16.47
C PRO A 396 0.35 8.28 -15.46
N GLU A 397 0.26 9.10 -14.41
CA GLU A 397 1.27 9.20 -13.35
C GLU A 397 1.40 7.88 -12.59
N TYR A 398 0.27 7.22 -12.32
CA TYR A 398 0.28 5.88 -11.72
C TYR A 398 0.91 4.84 -12.65
N GLN A 399 0.59 4.87 -13.94
CA GLN A 399 1.19 3.95 -14.90
C GLN A 399 2.71 4.18 -14.99
N GLU A 400 3.17 5.44 -14.99
CA GLU A 400 4.60 5.76 -14.94
C GLU A 400 5.28 5.17 -13.72
N LEU A 401 4.64 5.26 -12.54
CA LEU A 401 5.16 4.66 -11.32
C LEU A 401 5.22 3.14 -11.41
N ARG A 402 4.15 2.51 -11.90
CA ARG A 402 4.07 1.06 -12.09
C ARG A 402 5.12 0.55 -13.09
N ASP A 403 5.42 1.36 -14.10
CA ASP A 403 6.43 1.06 -15.11
C ASP A 403 7.86 1.40 -14.67
N PHE A 404 8.02 2.12 -13.56
CA PHE A 404 9.32 2.48 -13.01
C PHE A 404 10.08 1.24 -12.52
N SER A 405 10.97 0.75 -13.38
CA SER A 405 11.74 -0.50 -13.23
C SER A 405 12.37 -0.70 -11.84
N PRO A 406 13.00 0.30 -11.19
CA PRO A 406 13.57 0.12 -9.85
C PRO A 406 12.60 -0.42 -8.80
N LEU A 407 11.33 0.00 -8.84
CA LEU A 407 10.33 -0.41 -7.83
C LEU A 407 10.05 -1.91 -7.89
N LYS A 408 10.13 -2.51 -9.09
CA LYS A 408 9.93 -3.95 -9.32
C LYS A 408 10.99 -4.82 -8.65
N GLY A 409 12.16 -4.24 -8.32
CA GLY A 409 13.22 -4.95 -7.61
C GLY A 409 13.05 -4.98 -6.08
N PHE A 410 12.20 -4.12 -5.51
CA PHE A 410 11.94 -4.14 -4.07
C PHE A 410 10.99 -5.28 -3.72
N LYS A 411 11.48 -6.20 -2.90
CA LYS A 411 10.69 -7.34 -2.45
C LYS A 411 9.67 -6.94 -1.39
N TYR A 412 10.01 -5.94 -0.57
CA TYR A 412 9.24 -5.50 0.58
C TYR A 412 8.81 -4.05 0.41
N ILE A 413 7.52 -3.84 0.18
CA ILE A 413 6.93 -2.52 -0.04
C ILE A 413 5.81 -2.33 0.97
N LYS A 414 5.89 -1.23 1.73
CA LYS A 414 4.84 -0.69 2.60
C LYS A 414 4.40 0.64 2.01
N THR A 415 3.10 0.88 1.96
CA THR A 415 2.57 2.12 1.36
C THR A 415 1.68 2.84 2.35
N PHE A 416 1.84 4.16 2.50
CA PHE A 416 0.87 4.94 3.25
C PHE A 416 0.46 6.21 2.52
N THR A 417 -0.81 6.59 2.70
CA THR A 417 -1.44 7.72 2.04
C THR A 417 -2.02 8.69 3.05
N PRO A 418 -1.48 9.91 3.17
CA PRO A 418 -2.14 10.97 3.92
C PRO A 418 -3.44 11.41 3.26
N LEU A 419 -4.48 11.62 4.07
CA LEU A 419 -5.73 12.24 3.68
C LEU A 419 -6.08 13.34 4.66
N ARG A 420 -6.38 14.53 4.15
CA ARG A 420 -6.99 15.61 4.92
C ARG A 420 -8.47 15.69 4.58
N ARG A 421 -9.31 16.21 5.49
CA ARG A 421 -10.73 16.48 5.20
C ARG A 421 -10.87 17.19 3.84
N PRO A 422 -11.64 16.64 2.88
CA PRO A 422 -11.65 17.15 1.50
C PRO A 422 -11.95 18.64 1.37
N THR A 423 -12.93 19.17 2.10
CA THR A 423 -13.26 20.61 2.08
C THR A 423 -12.11 21.48 2.55
N THR A 424 -11.47 21.12 3.66
CA THR A 424 -10.31 21.83 4.22
C THR A 424 -9.10 21.72 3.28
N SER A 425 -8.85 20.55 2.70
CA SER A 425 -7.78 20.33 1.73
C SER A 425 -7.96 21.19 0.48
N THR A 426 -9.17 21.26 -0.08
CA THR A 426 -9.50 22.10 -1.24
C THR A 426 -9.31 23.58 -0.94
N GLY A 427 -9.86 24.08 0.18
CA GLY A 427 -9.70 25.49 0.56
C GLY A 427 -8.23 25.89 0.76
N ALA A 428 -7.42 25.00 1.35
CA ALA A 428 -5.99 25.22 1.48
C ALA A 428 -5.26 25.27 0.12
N CYS A 429 -5.67 24.42 -0.83
CA CYS A 429 -5.15 24.39 -2.20
C CYS A 429 -5.44 25.70 -2.95
N VAL A 430 -6.70 26.14 -2.93
CA VAL A 430 -7.11 27.39 -3.59
C VAL A 430 -6.38 28.60 -2.97
N ARG A 431 -6.22 28.64 -1.64
CA ARG A 431 -5.40 29.68 -0.98
C ARG A 431 -3.97 29.71 -1.49
N PHE A 432 -3.35 28.54 -1.64
CA PHE A 432 -1.97 28.45 -2.12
C PHE A 432 -1.86 28.96 -3.56
N MET A 433 -2.76 28.54 -4.44
CA MET A 433 -2.81 29.02 -5.83
C MET A 433 -3.07 30.52 -5.90
N GLN A 434 -4.02 31.05 -5.10
CA GLN A 434 -4.32 32.49 -5.06
C GLN A 434 -3.09 33.31 -4.67
N ARG A 435 -2.27 32.85 -3.72
CA ARG A 435 -1.01 33.53 -3.37
C ARG A 435 -0.04 33.57 -4.54
N GLN A 436 0.06 32.50 -5.33
CA GLN A 436 0.88 32.49 -6.55
C GLN A 436 0.35 33.50 -7.57
N ILE A 437 -0.98 33.61 -7.72
CA ILE A 437 -1.59 34.65 -8.56
C ILE A 437 -1.26 36.04 -8.04
N ASP A 438 -1.33 36.29 -6.73
CA ASP A 438 -1.06 37.60 -6.13
C ASP A 438 0.41 38.02 -6.33
N GLU A 439 1.34 37.06 -6.18
CA GLU A 439 2.79 37.27 -6.34
C GLU A 439 3.25 37.27 -7.81
N TRP A 440 2.40 36.84 -8.74
CA TRP A 440 2.68 36.81 -10.19
C TRP A 440 2.99 38.20 -10.73
N LYS A 441 4.05 38.30 -11.54
CA LYS A 441 4.53 39.55 -12.12
C LYS A 441 4.37 39.59 -13.65
N PRO A 442 4.06 40.78 -14.22
CA PRO A 442 4.04 40.95 -15.68
C PRO A 442 5.35 40.52 -16.34
N GLY A 443 5.25 39.74 -17.42
CA GLY A 443 6.40 39.19 -18.17
C GLY A 443 6.77 37.74 -17.82
N GLN A 444 6.13 37.13 -16.82
CA GLN A 444 6.17 35.68 -16.58
C GLN A 444 5.04 34.98 -17.36
N GLU A 445 5.13 33.65 -17.51
CA GLU A 445 4.02 32.87 -18.05
C GLU A 445 2.74 33.14 -17.23
N PRO A 446 1.59 33.41 -17.88
CA PRO A 446 0.35 33.66 -17.16
C PRO A 446 -0.04 32.47 -16.29
N LEU A 447 -0.37 32.74 -15.03
CA LEU A 447 -0.87 31.75 -14.08
C LEU A 447 -2.39 31.90 -13.94
N THR A 448 -3.10 30.78 -13.88
CA THR A 448 -4.53 30.72 -13.59
C THR A 448 -4.81 29.64 -12.56
N ILE A 449 -5.91 29.79 -11.83
CA ILE A 449 -6.36 28.80 -10.85
C ILE A 449 -7.16 27.71 -11.60
N PRO A 450 -6.77 26.43 -11.51
CA PRO A 450 -7.55 25.33 -12.08
C PRO A 450 -8.85 25.09 -11.28
N ASP A 451 -9.81 24.37 -11.87
CA ASP A 451 -11.05 23.98 -11.19
C ASP A 451 -10.81 22.86 -10.16
N GLU A 452 -10.25 23.22 -9.01
CA GLU A 452 -9.91 22.31 -7.91
C GLU A 452 -11.13 21.54 -7.38
N LEU A 453 -12.35 22.07 -7.52
CA LEU A 453 -13.57 21.34 -7.16
C LEU A 453 -13.73 20.08 -8.01
N THR A 454 -13.61 20.24 -9.32
CA THR A 454 -13.67 19.13 -10.28
C THR A 454 -12.53 18.15 -10.08
N GLU A 455 -11.29 18.64 -9.93
CA GLU A 455 -10.13 17.77 -9.69
C GLU A 455 -10.33 16.93 -8.42
N ARG A 456 -10.87 17.53 -7.34
CA ARG A 456 -11.06 16.85 -6.05
C ARG A 456 -12.13 15.76 -6.10
N VAL A 457 -13.29 16.01 -6.73
CA VAL A 457 -14.38 15.00 -6.80
C VAL A 457 -14.08 13.85 -7.76
N LEU A 458 -13.22 14.09 -8.75
CA LEU A 458 -12.73 13.06 -9.68
C LEU A 458 -11.56 12.26 -9.11
N ASN A 459 -10.80 12.81 -8.17
CA ASN A 459 -9.71 12.09 -7.54
C ASN A 459 -10.24 11.01 -6.59
N ARG A 460 -10.08 9.76 -7.00
CA ARG A 460 -10.51 8.57 -6.25
C ARG A 460 -9.33 7.66 -5.87
N ASN A 461 -8.10 8.17 -5.75
CA ASN A 461 -6.90 7.33 -5.53
C ASN A 461 -6.81 6.67 -4.14
N TYR A 462 -7.73 6.97 -3.24
CA TYR A 462 -7.93 6.19 -2.02
C TYR A 462 -8.64 4.84 -2.31
N MET A 463 -9.16 4.63 -3.53
CA MET A 463 -9.65 3.35 -4.02
C MET A 463 -8.53 2.64 -4.78
N VAL A 464 -7.99 1.58 -4.18
CA VAL A 464 -6.77 0.92 -4.66
C VAL A 464 -7.06 -0.43 -5.29
N ASP A 465 -6.19 -0.82 -6.22
CA ASP A 465 -6.14 -2.16 -6.76
C ASP A 465 -5.35 -3.06 -5.80
N TRP A 466 -6.06 -3.90 -5.06
CA TRP A 466 -5.51 -4.82 -4.07
C TRP A 466 -4.69 -5.96 -4.67
N GLN A 467 -4.77 -6.15 -5.98
CA GLN A 467 -3.91 -7.08 -6.70
C GLN A 467 -2.59 -6.44 -7.09
N ASP A 468 -2.50 -5.10 -7.06
CA ASP A 468 -1.27 -4.40 -7.36
C ASP A 468 -0.30 -4.49 -6.17
N ARG A 469 0.92 -4.92 -6.47
CA ARG A 469 1.99 -5.12 -5.48
C ARG A 469 2.25 -3.86 -4.66
N LEU A 470 2.09 -2.67 -5.25
CA LEU A 470 2.32 -1.39 -4.58
C LEU A 470 1.27 -1.09 -3.49
N PHE A 471 0.08 -1.70 -3.53
CA PHE A 471 -1.01 -1.44 -2.60
C PHE A 471 -1.44 -2.64 -1.76
N GLN A 472 -0.87 -3.82 -2.00
CA GLN A 472 -1.15 -5.04 -1.21
C GLN A 472 -0.90 -4.88 0.29
N ASP A 473 0.07 -4.03 0.67
CA ASP A 473 0.40 -3.71 2.06
C ASP A 473 0.35 -2.18 2.24
N SER A 474 -0.88 -1.63 2.23
CA SER A 474 -1.14 -0.19 2.25
C SER A 474 -2.12 0.27 3.33
N VAL A 475 -1.95 1.52 3.80
CA VAL A 475 -2.82 2.16 4.79
C VAL A 475 -3.02 3.64 4.51
N LEU A 476 -4.18 4.18 4.88
CA LEU A 476 -4.49 5.59 4.81
C LEU A 476 -4.43 6.21 6.20
N VAL A 477 -3.79 7.36 6.34
CA VAL A 477 -3.64 8.08 7.60
C VAL A 477 -4.28 9.46 7.49
N ARG A 478 -5.09 9.84 8.49
CA ARG A 478 -5.72 11.17 8.51
C ARG A 478 -4.73 12.22 8.99
N PHE A 479 -4.65 13.33 8.28
CA PHE A 479 -3.82 14.47 8.66
C PHE A 479 -4.25 15.05 10.02
N GLU A 480 -5.56 15.11 10.25
CA GLU A 480 -6.19 15.57 11.47
C GLU A 480 -5.74 14.75 12.68
N ASP A 481 -5.71 13.41 12.54
CA ASP A 481 -5.23 12.54 13.61
C ASP A 481 -3.75 12.78 13.91
N GLY A 482 -2.91 12.92 12.87
CA GLY A 482 -1.48 13.21 13.03
C GLY A 482 -1.20 14.54 13.74
N LYS A 483 -2.08 15.53 13.62
CA LYS A 483 -1.97 16.83 14.30
C LYS A 483 -2.56 16.82 15.71
N LEU A 484 -3.71 16.19 15.91
CA LEU A 484 -4.45 16.23 17.18
C LEU A 484 -4.03 15.14 18.18
N ASN A 485 -3.61 13.99 17.67
CA ASN A 485 -3.23 12.79 18.42
C ASN A 485 -1.86 12.24 17.97
N PRO A 486 -0.81 13.06 17.91
CA PRO A 486 0.46 12.70 17.27
C PRO A 486 1.06 11.42 17.85
N LYS A 487 1.03 11.24 19.17
CA LYS A 487 1.57 10.02 19.79
C LYS A 487 0.84 8.77 19.33
N ALA A 488 -0.49 8.77 19.31
CA ALA A 488 -1.28 7.64 18.84
C ALA A 488 -1.03 7.35 17.35
N THR A 489 -1.09 8.39 16.51
CA THR A 489 -0.92 8.28 15.06
C THR A 489 0.47 7.77 14.68
N PHE A 490 1.52 8.36 15.22
CA PHE A 490 2.89 8.01 14.82
C PHE A 490 3.39 6.73 15.46
N THR A 491 2.84 6.31 16.61
CA THR A 491 3.06 4.96 17.14
C THR A 491 2.42 3.90 16.23
N ALA A 492 1.15 4.10 15.84
CA ALA A 492 0.45 3.18 14.95
C ALA A 492 1.08 3.13 13.55
N LEU A 493 1.44 4.29 12.99
CA LEU A 493 2.07 4.36 11.67
C LEU A 493 3.47 3.74 11.68
N ALA A 494 4.29 3.97 12.71
CA ALA A 494 5.57 3.28 12.87
C ALA A 494 5.39 1.75 12.93
N ALA A 495 4.37 1.29 13.66
CA ALA A 495 4.05 -0.13 13.75
C ALA A 495 3.63 -0.73 12.40
N PHE A 496 2.78 -0.04 11.64
CA PHE A 496 2.42 -0.47 10.30
C PHE A 496 3.62 -0.53 9.35
N LEU A 497 4.50 0.49 9.39
CA LEU A 497 5.71 0.59 8.56
C LEU A 497 6.85 -0.33 9.03
N ASP A 498 6.64 -1.07 10.12
CA ASP A 498 7.62 -1.92 10.78
C ASP A 498 8.93 -1.17 11.10
N LEU A 499 8.74 -0.09 11.85
CA LEU A 499 9.78 0.78 12.39
C LEU A 499 9.64 0.89 13.92
N PRO A 500 10.75 1.14 14.63
CA PRO A 500 10.67 1.61 16.00
C PRO A 500 10.01 2.99 16.04
N TYR A 501 9.13 3.23 17.01
CA TYR A 501 8.71 4.60 17.31
C TYR A 501 9.83 5.30 18.10
N THR A 502 10.41 6.34 17.52
CA THR A 502 11.59 7.02 18.08
C THR A 502 11.31 8.48 18.39
N LYS A 503 12.21 9.12 19.15
CA LYS A 503 12.13 10.55 19.48
C LYS A 503 12.09 11.44 18.24
N SER A 504 12.68 11.04 17.12
CA SER A 504 12.65 11.85 15.89
C SER A 504 11.22 12.04 15.35
N MET A 505 10.29 11.14 15.70
CA MET A 505 8.88 11.22 15.30
C MET A 505 8.03 12.10 16.23
N THR A 506 8.67 12.86 17.14
CA THR A 506 8.02 13.78 18.09
C THR A 506 8.23 15.25 17.74
N TYR A 507 8.82 15.54 16.58
CA TYR A 507 9.00 16.88 16.00
C TYR A 507 9.10 16.77 14.48
N CYS A 508 8.94 17.88 13.79
CA CYS A 508 9.18 17.96 12.35
C CYS A 508 10.66 18.31 12.10
N SER A 509 11.26 17.80 11.03
CA SER A 509 12.56 18.26 10.57
C SER A 509 12.67 18.35 9.06
N ARG A 510 13.62 19.16 8.60
CA ARG A 510 14.01 19.23 7.19
C ARG A 510 15.46 19.65 7.11
N ASN A 511 16.30 18.89 6.41
CA ASN A 511 17.70 19.24 6.14
C ASN A 511 18.48 19.60 7.43
N GLY A 512 18.21 18.90 8.54
CA GLY A 512 18.85 19.12 9.83
C GLY A 512 18.27 20.27 10.67
N GLU A 513 17.33 21.05 10.15
CA GLU A 513 16.57 22.04 10.93
C GLU A 513 15.39 21.36 11.64
N ARG A 514 15.14 21.75 12.89
CA ARG A 514 14.01 21.27 13.70
C ARG A 514 12.86 22.26 13.68
N ASP A 515 11.66 21.73 13.50
CA ASP A 515 10.39 22.43 13.38
C ASP A 515 10.46 23.61 12.37
N PRO A 516 10.97 23.36 11.14
CA PRO A 516 11.14 24.39 10.14
C PRO A 516 9.79 24.92 9.66
N GLU A 517 9.80 26.16 9.16
CA GLU A 517 8.67 26.67 8.40
C GLU A 517 8.78 26.20 6.95
N SER A 518 8.05 25.12 6.61
CA SER A 518 8.22 24.47 5.31
C SER A 518 7.78 25.30 4.12
N LEU A 519 6.75 26.13 4.31
CA LEU A 519 6.34 27.17 3.38
C LEU A 519 5.92 28.42 4.15
N LYS A 520 6.22 29.59 3.59
CA LYS A 520 5.94 30.88 4.23
C LYS A 520 4.46 31.03 4.62
N GLY A 521 4.20 31.20 5.91
CA GLY A 521 2.87 31.34 6.49
C GLY A 521 2.13 30.03 6.77
N ASN A 522 2.82 28.89 6.74
CA ASN A 522 2.31 27.61 7.25
C ASN A 522 2.50 27.50 8.76
N ASP A 523 1.61 26.75 9.41
CA ASP A 523 1.73 26.38 10.82
C ASP A 523 2.85 25.34 10.98
N ARG A 524 3.65 25.46 12.05
CA ARG A 524 4.85 24.64 12.25
C ARG A 524 4.55 23.35 13.01
N GLY A 525 5.28 22.28 12.69
CA GLY A 525 5.27 21.06 13.49
C GLY A 525 3.88 20.48 13.68
N PHE A 526 3.48 20.25 14.94
CA PHE A 526 2.16 19.71 15.31
C PHE A 526 1.09 20.75 15.62
N ASP A 527 1.33 22.03 15.30
CA ASP A 527 0.34 23.09 15.59
C ASP A 527 -1.03 22.74 14.97
N PRO A 528 -2.10 22.65 15.80
CA PRO A 528 -3.43 22.26 15.36
C PRO A 528 -4.18 23.39 14.64
N ALA A 529 -3.65 24.63 14.59
CA ALA A 529 -4.27 25.75 13.89
C ALA A 529 -4.62 25.41 12.43
N ALA A 530 -3.80 24.59 11.76
CA ALA A 530 -4.07 24.11 10.41
C ALA A 530 -5.36 23.29 10.30
N ILE A 531 -5.78 22.60 11.36
CA ILE A 531 -7.00 21.77 11.39
C ILE A 531 -8.25 22.64 11.44
N TYR A 532 -8.23 23.70 12.26
CA TYR A 532 -9.40 24.53 12.52
C TYR A 532 -9.57 25.72 11.56
N ARG A 533 -8.66 25.91 10.60
CA ARG A 533 -8.82 26.91 9.54
C ARG A 533 -9.97 26.52 8.61
N THR A 534 -10.97 27.40 8.50
CA THR A 534 -12.14 27.14 7.65
C THR A 534 -11.86 27.43 6.17
N TYR A 535 -11.00 28.40 5.83
CA TYR A 535 -10.72 28.84 4.45
C TYR A 535 -11.98 29.36 3.70
N GLU A 536 -12.92 29.98 4.41
CA GLU A 536 -14.19 30.48 3.82
C GLU A 536 -13.99 31.48 2.68
N GLU A 537 -12.94 32.30 2.75
CA GLU A 537 -12.57 33.25 1.69
C GLU A 537 -12.17 32.58 0.37
N TYR A 538 -11.76 31.31 0.41
CA TYR A 538 -11.24 30.57 -0.75
C TYR A 538 -12.17 29.46 -1.23
N LEU A 539 -13.15 29.08 -0.40
CA LEU A 539 -14.10 28.03 -0.69
C LEU A 539 -15.42 28.32 0.03
N GLY A 540 -16.43 28.72 -0.75
CA GLY A 540 -17.74 29.14 -0.27
C GLY A 540 -18.60 27.98 0.27
N ARG A 541 -19.73 28.31 0.89
CA ARG A 541 -20.62 27.32 1.52
C ARG A 541 -21.17 26.30 0.51
N GLU A 542 -21.69 26.78 -0.62
CA GLU A 542 -22.31 25.94 -1.65
C GLU A 542 -21.30 24.96 -2.27
N GLU A 543 -20.05 25.40 -2.43
CA GLU A 543 -18.94 24.59 -2.92
C GLU A 543 -18.57 23.47 -1.94
N ARG A 544 -18.69 23.73 -0.63
CA ARG A 544 -18.49 22.70 0.40
C ARG A 544 -19.62 21.69 0.43
N VAL A 545 -20.87 22.13 0.27
CA VAL A 545 -22.02 21.23 0.11
C VAL A 545 -21.81 20.33 -1.12
N TYR A 546 -21.35 20.90 -2.24
CA TYR A 546 -21.05 20.16 -3.46
C TYR A 546 -19.99 19.06 -3.22
N LEU A 547 -18.88 19.39 -2.53
CA LEU A 547 -17.84 18.42 -2.18
C LEU A 547 -18.32 17.35 -1.20
N GLU A 548 -18.96 17.74 -0.09
CA GLU A 548 -19.43 16.81 0.94
C GLU A 548 -20.43 15.81 0.37
N TYR A 549 -21.33 16.27 -0.51
CA TYR A 549 -22.29 15.40 -1.17
C TYR A 549 -21.60 14.40 -2.13
N LEU A 550 -20.80 14.89 -3.09
CA LEU A 550 -20.20 14.04 -4.14
C LEU A 550 -19.07 13.14 -3.63
N MET A 551 -18.46 13.48 -2.50
CA MET A 551 -17.44 12.67 -1.82
C MET A 551 -17.98 12.00 -0.55
N GLY A 552 -19.30 11.93 -0.37
CA GLY A 552 -19.91 11.39 0.85
C GLY A 552 -19.56 9.93 1.15
N ASP A 553 -19.08 9.18 0.15
CA ASP A 553 -18.46 7.86 0.30
C ASP A 553 -17.13 7.93 1.09
N VAL A 554 -16.27 8.91 0.79
CA VAL A 554 -14.99 9.17 1.47
C VAL A 554 -15.21 9.59 2.91
N TYR A 555 -16.12 10.55 3.12
CA TYR A 555 -16.43 11.06 4.44
C TYR A 555 -16.87 9.93 5.36
N ARG A 556 -17.87 9.14 4.93
CA ARG A 556 -18.34 7.98 5.70
C ARG A 556 -17.26 6.92 5.91
N ARG A 557 -16.46 6.60 4.88
CA ARG A 557 -15.44 5.54 4.96
C ARG A 557 -14.32 5.88 5.94
N TYR A 558 -13.92 7.15 6.00
CA TYR A 558 -12.79 7.62 6.80
C TYR A 558 -13.22 8.40 8.04
N GLY A 559 -14.50 8.30 8.42
CA GLY A 559 -15.03 8.78 9.68
C GLY A 559 -15.08 10.30 9.79
N TYR A 560 -15.35 11.00 8.69
CA TYR A 560 -15.63 12.43 8.69
C TYR A 560 -17.15 12.71 8.66
N ASP A 561 -17.59 13.66 9.47
CA ASP A 561 -18.94 14.21 9.50
C ASP A 561 -19.13 15.29 8.43
N PHE A 562 -20.38 15.48 7.99
CA PHE A 562 -20.71 16.63 7.16
C PHE A 562 -20.87 17.88 8.02
N GLN A 563 -20.20 18.97 7.63
CA GLN A 563 -20.29 20.27 8.31
C GLN A 563 -21.25 21.23 7.60
N TYR A 564 -21.50 21.03 6.31
CA TYR A 564 -22.24 21.97 5.46
C TYR A 564 -23.44 21.34 4.78
N TYR A 565 -23.32 20.09 4.35
CA TYR A 565 -24.41 19.30 3.81
C TYR A 565 -25.25 18.70 4.94
N ASP A 566 -26.55 18.94 4.89
CA ASP A 566 -27.52 18.59 5.93
C ASP A 566 -28.13 17.19 5.78
N GLY A 567 -27.72 16.45 4.74
CA GLY A 567 -28.28 15.14 4.43
C GLY A 567 -29.59 15.17 3.66
N ALA A 568 -30.08 16.34 3.23
CA ALA A 568 -31.31 16.45 2.45
C ALA A 568 -31.20 15.73 1.09
N PRO A 569 -32.25 15.03 0.61
CA PRO A 569 -32.23 14.38 -0.69
C PRO A 569 -31.79 15.35 -1.79
N MET A 570 -30.88 14.88 -2.64
CA MET A 570 -30.32 15.66 -3.74
C MET A 570 -30.57 14.90 -5.04
N ASP A 571 -31.46 15.45 -5.86
CA ASP A 571 -31.72 15.01 -7.22
C ASP A 571 -30.96 15.89 -8.23
N GLU A 572 -31.13 15.60 -9.52
CA GLU A 572 -30.45 16.31 -10.59
C GLU A 572 -30.84 17.80 -10.64
N GLU A 573 -32.11 18.13 -10.37
CA GLU A 573 -32.57 19.53 -10.37
C GLU A 573 -31.95 20.32 -9.22
N ALA A 574 -31.97 19.77 -8.00
CA ALA A 574 -31.34 20.36 -6.82
C ALA A 574 -29.83 20.54 -7.00
N MET A 575 -29.15 19.55 -7.60
CA MET A 575 -27.73 19.62 -7.91
C MET A 575 -27.43 20.70 -8.96
N ASN A 576 -28.21 20.78 -10.04
CA ASN A 576 -28.05 21.81 -11.06
C ASN A 576 -28.28 23.22 -10.49
N ALA A 577 -29.24 23.37 -9.59
CA ALA A 577 -29.49 24.61 -8.87
C ALA A 577 -28.32 24.96 -7.93
N LEU A 578 -27.73 23.98 -7.24
CA LEU A 578 -26.54 24.16 -6.42
C LEU A 578 -25.33 24.63 -7.26
N VAL A 579 -25.08 23.98 -8.40
CA VAL A 579 -23.98 24.37 -9.31
C VAL A 579 -24.15 25.80 -9.81
N GLY A 580 -25.40 26.25 -10.03
CA GLY A 580 -25.69 27.64 -10.41
C GLY A 580 -25.41 28.69 -9.34
N ARG A 581 -25.15 28.29 -8.09
CA ARG A 581 -24.86 29.19 -6.95
C ARG A 581 -23.41 29.12 -6.47
N LEU A 582 -22.51 28.47 -7.20
CA LEU A 582 -21.10 28.34 -6.81
C LEU A 582 -20.33 29.63 -7.13
N HIS A 583 -19.93 30.37 -6.09
CA HIS A 583 -19.25 31.66 -6.23
C HIS A 583 -17.84 31.73 -5.62
N GLY A 584 -17.55 31.15 -4.44
CA GLY A 584 -16.26 31.33 -3.75
C GLY A 584 -14.99 31.06 -4.58
N CYS A 585 -14.66 29.79 -4.82
CA CYS A 585 -13.55 29.37 -5.67
C CYS A 585 -13.80 29.75 -7.15
N THR A 586 -15.05 29.65 -7.62
CA THR A 586 -15.44 30.06 -8.99
C THR A 586 -15.00 31.49 -9.32
N ASP A 587 -15.26 32.44 -8.43
CA ASP A 587 -14.98 33.86 -8.64
C ASP A 587 -13.46 34.11 -8.63
N LEU A 588 -12.71 33.40 -7.78
CA LEU A 588 -11.24 33.44 -7.78
C LEU A 588 -10.64 32.88 -9.06
N ILE A 589 -11.19 31.79 -9.60
CA ILE A 589 -10.80 31.25 -10.90
C ILE A 589 -11.00 32.31 -11.99
N LEU A 590 -12.20 32.89 -12.10
CA LEU A 590 -12.50 33.91 -13.09
C LEU A 590 -11.63 35.17 -12.91
N ALA A 591 -11.38 35.60 -11.68
CA ALA A 591 -10.47 36.71 -11.38
C ALA A 591 -9.03 36.42 -11.82
N SER A 592 -8.55 35.18 -11.66
CA SER A 592 -7.21 34.77 -12.14
C SER A 592 -7.10 34.83 -13.66
N TYR A 593 -8.13 34.38 -14.39
CA TYR A 593 -8.20 34.53 -15.85
C TYR A 593 -8.25 35.98 -16.27
N LYS A 594 -9.03 36.82 -15.58
CA LYS A 594 -9.09 38.25 -15.85
C LYS A 594 -7.70 38.88 -15.74
N LYS A 595 -6.97 38.61 -14.65
CA LYS A 595 -5.60 39.08 -14.42
C LYS A 595 -4.64 38.61 -15.51
N ALA A 596 -4.68 37.32 -15.85
CA ALA A 596 -3.87 36.74 -16.93
C ALA A 596 -4.12 37.38 -18.31
N MET A 597 -5.33 37.89 -18.55
CA MET A 597 -5.73 38.53 -19.80
C MET A 597 -5.44 40.04 -19.87
N GLU A 598 -5.01 40.69 -18.79
CA GLU A 598 -4.66 42.13 -18.79
C GLU A 598 -3.56 42.47 -19.80
N HIS A 599 -2.69 41.51 -20.10
CA HIS A 599 -1.57 41.67 -21.04
C HIS A 599 -1.80 41.02 -22.41
N LYS A 600 -2.98 40.45 -22.69
CA LYS A 600 -3.30 39.92 -24.02
C LYS A 600 -3.60 41.06 -25.00
N VAL A 601 -2.97 41.01 -26.17
CA VAL A 601 -3.25 41.89 -27.30
C VAL A 601 -4.38 41.29 -28.14
N PHE A 602 -5.46 42.05 -28.32
CA PHE A 602 -6.58 41.68 -29.20
C PHE A 602 -6.41 42.35 -30.57
N PHE A 603 -7.11 41.83 -31.59
CA PHE A 603 -6.98 42.33 -32.98
C PHE A 603 -7.50 43.77 -33.14
N GLU A 604 -7.00 44.48 -34.14
CA GLU A 604 -7.48 45.84 -34.47
C GLU A 604 -8.97 45.81 -34.87
N GLY A 605 -9.80 46.54 -34.12
CA GLY A 605 -11.24 46.70 -34.39
C GLY A 605 -12.18 46.10 -33.33
N GLU A 606 -11.65 45.35 -32.36
CA GLU A 606 -12.43 44.85 -31.21
C GLU A 606 -12.29 45.78 -30.00
N ASP A 607 -13.35 45.91 -29.19
CA ASP A 607 -13.24 46.48 -27.84
C ASP A 607 -12.60 45.42 -26.91
N PRO A 608 -11.35 45.63 -26.45
CA PRO A 608 -10.64 44.65 -25.63
C PRO A 608 -11.37 44.29 -24.33
N GLU A 609 -12.12 45.23 -23.72
CA GLU A 609 -12.85 44.98 -22.48
C GLU A 609 -14.10 44.14 -22.73
N GLN A 610 -14.84 44.45 -23.79
CA GLN A 610 -15.98 43.62 -24.19
C GLN A 610 -15.52 42.19 -24.50
N ARG A 611 -14.43 42.03 -25.27
CA ARG A 611 -13.92 40.72 -25.63
C ARG A 611 -13.42 39.93 -24.42
N ARG A 612 -12.76 40.59 -23.46
CA ARG A 612 -12.38 39.96 -22.18
C ARG A 612 -13.60 39.47 -21.40
N GLN A 613 -14.66 40.27 -21.34
CA GLN A 613 -15.88 39.89 -20.63
C GLN A 613 -16.58 38.70 -21.30
N GLU A 614 -16.65 38.66 -22.63
CA GLU A 614 -17.19 37.52 -23.38
C GLU A 614 -16.43 36.23 -23.06
N ILE A 615 -15.09 36.27 -23.05
CA ILE A 615 -14.25 35.11 -22.73
C ILE A 615 -14.48 34.65 -21.27
N LEU A 616 -14.57 35.57 -20.32
CA LEU A 616 -14.84 35.23 -18.91
C LEU A 616 -16.21 34.57 -18.74
N THR A 617 -17.23 35.06 -19.44
CA THR A 617 -18.57 34.46 -19.45
C THR A 617 -18.51 33.04 -20.03
N GLU A 618 -17.85 32.85 -21.17
CA GLU A 618 -17.68 31.53 -21.80
C GLU A 618 -16.96 30.54 -20.88
N ILE A 619 -15.88 30.97 -20.21
CA ILE A 619 -15.16 30.14 -19.22
C ILE A 619 -16.09 29.73 -18.07
N GLY A 620 -16.85 30.68 -17.52
CA GLY A 620 -17.79 30.42 -16.42
C GLY A 620 -18.90 29.44 -16.81
N GLU A 621 -19.50 29.63 -17.99
CA GLU A 621 -20.55 28.76 -18.52
C GLU A 621 -20.03 27.34 -18.78
N ASN A 622 -18.86 27.22 -19.42
CA ASN A 622 -18.23 25.93 -19.69
C ASN A 622 -17.87 25.18 -18.40
N MET A 623 -17.34 25.90 -17.40
CA MET A 623 -17.02 25.32 -16.09
C MET A 623 -18.28 24.82 -15.38
N ALA A 624 -19.36 25.62 -15.36
CA ALA A 624 -20.62 25.21 -14.76
C ALA A 624 -21.23 24.00 -15.50
N ALA A 625 -21.20 23.97 -16.83
CA ALA A 625 -21.66 22.84 -17.63
C ALA A 625 -20.90 21.55 -17.29
N LYS A 626 -19.56 21.62 -17.23
CA LYS A 626 -18.70 20.48 -16.88
C LYS A 626 -18.97 19.97 -15.45
N ARG A 627 -19.15 20.88 -14.48
CA ARG A 627 -19.49 20.51 -13.10
C ARG A 627 -20.84 19.80 -12.99
N ARG A 628 -21.84 20.21 -13.78
CA ARG A 628 -23.16 19.54 -13.85
C ARG A 628 -23.02 18.14 -14.44
N GLU A 629 -22.29 18.01 -15.54
CA GLU A 629 -22.02 16.71 -16.19
C GLU A 629 -21.37 15.73 -15.20
N ILE A 630 -20.29 16.16 -14.54
CA ILE A 630 -19.56 15.33 -13.58
C ILE A 630 -20.44 14.94 -12.40
N ALA A 631 -21.17 15.88 -11.82
CA ALA A 631 -22.09 15.60 -10.71
C ALA A 631 -23.16 14.58 -11.12
N GLY A 632 -23.76 14.77 -12.30
CA GLY A 632 -24.76 13.86 -12.85
C GLY A 632 -24.23 12.45 -13.12
N VAL A 633 -22.94 12.28 -13.42
CA VAL A 633 -22.29 10.96 -13.55
C VAL A 633 -22.03 10.34 -12.18
N LEU A 634 -21.45 11.09 -11.24
CA LEU A 634 -21.13 10.59 -9.90
C LEU A 634 -22.37 10.19 -9.09
N MET A 635 -23.50 10.87 -9.30
CA MET A 635 -24.78 10.58 -8.65
C MET A 635 -25.43 9.25 -9.07
N ARG A 636 -24.91 8.57 -10.11
CA ARG A 636 -25.46 7.29 -10.61
C ARG A 636 -25.09 6.07 -9.76
N GLY A 637 -24.28 6.23 -8.71
CA GLY A 637 -23.81 5.12 -7.88
C GLY A 637 -22.80 4.24 -8.62
N LEU A 638 -21.68 4.84 -9.02
CA LEU A 638 -20.66 4.19 -9.85
C LEU A 638 -19.96 3.04 -9.12
N ARG A 639 -19.62 2.00 -9.89
CA ARG A 639 -18.70 0.93 -9.47
C ARG A 639 -17.32 1.21 -10.01
N PHE A 640 -16.38 1.55 -9.14
CA PHE A 640 -15.01 1.84 -9.52
C PHE A 640 -14.21 0.56 -9.79
N VAL A 641 -13.56 0.51 -10.94
CA VAL A 641 -12.79 -0.64 -11.41
C VAL A 641 -11.44 -0.20 -11.98
N ASN A 642 -10.45 -1.10 -11.97
CA ASN A 642 -9.19 -0.88 -12.68
C ASN A 642 -9.37 -1.05 -14.19
N LYS A 643 -8.30 -0.81 -14.97
CA LYS A 643 -8.28 -0.99 -16.43
C LYS A 643 -8.65 -2.39 -16.93
N ASN A 644 -8.54 -3.41 -16.07
CA ASN A 644 -8.91 -4.79 -16.37
C ASN A 644 -10.34 -5.14 -15.94
N GLY A 645 -11.10 -4.18 -15.41
CA GLY A 645 -12.47 -4.37 -14.93
C GLY A 645 -12.60 -5.01 -13.54
N ALA A 646 -11.49 -5.18 -12.80
CA ALA A 646 -11.52 -5.66 -11.43
C ALA A 646 -11.93 -4.53 -10.46
N PRO A 647 -12.72 -4.83 -9.42
CA PRO A 647 -13.19 -3.82 -8.48
C PRO A 647 -12.05 -3.22 -7.66
N LEU A 648 -12.10 -1.91 -7.48
CA LEU A 648 -11.22 -1.19 -6.56
C LEU A 648 -11.89 -1.09 -5.19
N ASN A 649 -11.12 -1.18 -4.10
CA ASN A 649 -11.67 -0.97 -2.75
C ASN A 649 -10.91 0.12 -2.02
N PHE A 650 -11.60 0.77 -1.10
CA PHE A 650 -11.01 1.77 -0.21
C PHE A 650 -9.81 1.22 0.56
N MET A 651 -8.68 1.93 0.50
CA MET A 651 -7.52 1.69 1.33
C MET A 651 -7.94 1.66 2.81
N PRO A 652 -7.39 0.74 3.64
CA PRO A 652 -7.69 0.68 5.07
C PRO A 652 -7.33 1.98 5.76
N LEU A 653 -8.15 2.40 6.73
CA LEU A 653 -7.79 3.48 7.63
C LEU A 653 -6.81 2.96 8.68
N LEU A 654 -5.80 3.74 9.02
CA LEU A 654 -4.87 3.43 10.11
C LEU A 654 -5.63 3.39 11.43
N GLU A 655 -5.60 2.24 12.09
CA GLU A 655 -6.22 2.06 13.40
C GLU A 655 -5.29 2.62 14.50
N LEU A 656 -5.83 3.51 15.32
CA LEU A 656 -5.11 4.13 16.43
C LEU A 656 -5.43 3.40 17.74
N ASP A 657 -4.44 3.25 18.61
CA ASP A 657 -4.66 2.75 19.96
C ASP A 657 -5.49 3.77 20.78
N PRO A 658 -6.73 3.43 21.20
CA PRO A 658 -7.56 4.33 21.98
C PRO A 658 -6.90 4.80 23.29
N ALA A 659 -6.00 4.00 23.87
CA ALA A 659 -5.29 4.34 25.10
C ALA A 659 -4.24 5.44 24.92
N LEU A 660 -3.85 5.75 23.67
CA LEU A 660 -2.89 6.79 23.34
C LEU A 660 -3.53 8.10 22.85
N LEU A 661 -4.85 8.17 22.76
CA LEU A 661 -5.55 9.37 22.31
C LEU A 661 -5.44 10.49 23.35
N GLU A 662 -4.99 11.66 22.88
CA GLU A 662 -4.86 12.90 23.65
C GLU A 662 -6.13 13.76 23.50
N GLN A 663 -6.82 13.62 22.37
CA GLN A 663 -8.05 14.30 22.00
C GLN A 663 -9.04 13.31 21.36
N PRO A 664 -10.35 13.58 21.40
CA PRO A 664 -11.32 12.82 20.62
C PRO A 664 -10.90 12.76 19.14
N LEU A 665 -11.24 11.64 18.48
CA LEU A 665 -11.01 11.52 17.05
C LEU A 665 -11.77 12.62 16.32
N TYR A 666 -11.13 13.16 15.29
CA TYR A 666 -11.77 14.14 14.44
C TYR A 666 -12.89 13.49 13.63
N HIS A 667 -14.03 14.16 13.57
CA HIS A 667 -15.19 13.83 12.76
C HIS A 667 -15.47 15.00 11.82
#